data_AF-A0A4R6KU87-F1
#
_entry.id   AF-A0A4R6KU87-F1
#
_cell.length_a   1.000
_cell.length_b   1.000
_cell.length_c   1.000
_cell.angle_alpha   90.00
_cell.angle_beta   90.00
_cell.angle_gamma   90.00
#
_symmetry.space_group_name_H-M   'P 1'
#
loop_
_entity.id
_entity.type
_entity.pdbx_description
1 polymer ?
#
loop_
_entity_poly.entity_id
_entity_poly.type
_entity_poly.pdbx_seq_one_letter_code
_entity_poly.pdbx_strand_id
1 'polypeptide(L)'
;MRNRLLALALAVLLLVPLTPAASAAPPDAYPCLHPDMTVSANGEVLSTGTEVALDGGMAHAGTGLTFTFQARTFNLTIDLCYLRITDTRTWQVDHWPCENAPKPKPARTQSLSWSVFVPLDCKFVGSPNLLSVSLTNGKGSASASVMIYAGAPGFVFPDKQARAFFGPFAMQSDPVNSLTGALAAVETDASMTALGVPLTVSRTYNSNDGSTGSLGPGWRASYSDRLELSPAGARYLASDGREIGFTRKGTGFVVEAGVARFTLARSGSTYLLTSVDQVRMQFSATGELQAIRDRNGQGVTIERASGRVRTVANGRRALSYEYNSDGQIASVRMSAPGVAPRPVRYEYADGRLVGVTSPGGIRTRYEYSAGRLISETVGNAGKPAYVTEYDADGRVVAQTDAKGGRSTWSWDTEGIRGTSTMTDPTGGKWINEYERNWLIRQTDPTGATATFHYDADGNLIRVFDSLGHGARHEYDALGRVVASTDAVGAVTRRTYNARNDVVATVDPLGRRTTYSYDVRGNLTGTAYAGRTSSVSYDPRGLVTASRDALGRVVRYGYSADGDLTTITDPLHQVTRIEYDGWGRPIKTTSPRGAVSTITYNDDDQPLSQHGPLDVSTSQTYDGQGRVSTLVDARGGTTKLRYDDAGAVIGVTRPSLPEATATFDASGRVTETVDASGRSQTFTYDGAGRTTEATYGGRTWKFAYDKSGRLSRTTLPSGKTASYVLDPRGAPLRIAYSDKTPAVSYTWDAAGRRTSMTDGLGLTRFQYDAFDQLTSAGPVSYRWDAVGNLTGRTAAGHTELYTWDAVNRLTSAAADGKPLASYRYDLARGTITTTQPGGLIKTEQLDVRGRTTSLSVTQNGRPLRTMTSAYDAADNVTRSDDSVAGKSSYSYEALNRLTAACYGVDQCTDAAIDYIRYDYDANGNRTWEKRPSGSTWSLYGPANELQASITTPGNYPLDVPATHHYTYDADGNRTSDGATTYTWSAAGKPTTSTTAGVKTTYTHTGDGRRATTSTTGQQTPRYLWDPLSPQILSTTGVSQPTRYLYGSGLVAQQTPTARTPLITTANGSVLTATTTKPDQHEYEPYGQTRAGPTNQTPSTSPTPGYIGGLKLATGNYLLGQREYNPTTGIFLTSDQAGSANPYAYTTGNPLKTTDLQGLDDIEGTLTDVSHISGYISTAALGGAVICTVARACAPAIPILLQSPQPPA
;
A
#
# COMPACT_ATOMS: atom_id res chain seq x y z
N MET A 1 -2.08 -20.67 -6.06
CA MET A 1 -1.47 -19.58 -5.26
C MET A 1 -0.14 -20.04 -4.66
N ARG A 2 0.90 -20.36 -5.47
CA ARG A 2 2.15 -20.96 -4.93
C ARG A 2 3.44 -20.26 -5.36
N ASN A 3 3.57 -19.91 -6.65
CA ASN A 3 4.68 -19.07 -7.16
C ASN A 3 4.74 -17.67 -6.52
N ARG A 4 3.72 -17.32 -5.73
CA ARG A 4 3.50 -16.05 -5.05
C ARG A 4 3.97 -16.05 -3.57
N LEU A 5 4.38 -17.22 -3.04
CA LEU A 5 5.03 -17.33 -1.72
C LEU A 5 6.54 -17.11 -1.80
N LEU A 6 7.16 -17.51 -2.92
CA LEU A 6 8.56 -17.16 -3.21
C LEU A 6 8.76 -15.64 -3.23
N ALA A 7 7.71 -14.88 -3.58
CA ALA A 7 7.71 -13.44 -3.85
C ALA A 7 7.78 -12.54 -2.58
N LEU A 8 7.98 -13.10 -1.38
CA LEU A 8 7.91 -12.33 -0.13
C LEU A 8 9.25 -12.19 0.66
N ALA A 9 10.18 -13.13 0.56
CA ALA A 9 11.43 -13.14 1.36
C ALA A 9 12.60 -12.43 0.63
N LEU A 10 12.33 -11.20 0.24
CA LEU A 10 12.92 -10.48 -0.88
C LEU A 10 13.41 -9.09 -0.37
N ALA A 11 14.71 -8.74 -0.54
CA ALA A 11 15.41 -7.46 -0.24
C ALA A 11 15.60 -7.16 1.25
N VAL A 12 16.83 -7.01 1.75
CA VAL A 12 17.62 -5.77 1.62
C VAL A 12 19.18 -5.94 1.85
N LEU A 13 20.01 -5.28 1.01
CA LEU A 13 21.41 -4.72 1.23
C LEU A 13 22.79 -5.51 1.26
N LEU A 14 23.94 -4.74 1.15
CA LEU A 14 25.41 -4.80 1.61
C LEU A 14 26.48 -3.88 0.89
N LEU A 15 27.29 -3.07 1.60
CA LEU A 15 28.61 -2.54 1.08
C LEU A 15 29.71 -2.68 2.15
N VAL A 16 31.01 -2.93 1.92
CA VAL A 16 31.95 -2.87 0.76
C VAL A 16 32.65 -1.52 0.49
N PRO A 17 33.87 -1.32 1.04
CA PRO A 17 34.94 -0.44 0.55
C PRO A 17 36.06 -1.27 -0.16
N LEU A 18 37.21 -0.78 -0.66
CA LEU A 18 37.84 0.56 -0.61
C LEU A 18 38.54 0.90 -1.97
N THR A 19 39.86 1.16 -2.00
CA THR A 19 40.74 1.51 -3.14
C THR A 19 42.18 0.98 -2.83
N PRO A 20 43.24 1.11 -3.69
CA PRO A 20 43.41 1.73 -5.01
C PRO A 20 43.83 0.68 -6.09
N ALA A 21 44.53 0.90 -7.22
CA ALA A 21 45.27 2.01 -7.85
C ALA A 21 45.42 1.77 -9.38
N ALA A 22 45.90 2.68 -10.24
CA ALA A 22 45.80 4.16 -10.35
C ALA A 22 46.44 4.62 -11.70
N SER A 23 46.03 5.78 -12.23
CA SER A 23 46.57 6.48 -13.44
C SER A 23 46.38 5.77 -14.81
N ALA A 24 46.07 6.45 -15.93
CA ALA A 24 45.59 7.83 -16.14
C ALA A 24 44.89 8.06 -17.50
N ALA A 25 43.98 9.04 -17.52
CA ALA A 25 43.47 9.88 -18.64
C ALA A 25 42.66 9.26 -19.82
N PRO A 26 41.44 9.79 -20.11
CA PRO A 26 40.67 9.59 -21.37
C PRO A 26 41.08 10.67 -22.42
N PRO A 27 40.33 11.03 -23.50
CA PRO A 27 38.86 11.13 -23.72
C PRO A 27 38.26 9.85 -24.38
N ASP A 28 37.11 9.74 -25.07
CA ASP A 28 36.04 10.62 -25.64
C ASP A 28 34.71 9.78 -25.69
N ALA A 29 33.49 10.27 -25.99
CA ALA A 29 32.78 11.50 -25.61
C ALA A 29 31.29 11.46 -26.10
N TYR A 30 30.33 11.64 -25.19
CA TYR A 30 28.86 11.80 -25.41
C TYR A 30 28.05 10.65 -26.07
N PRO A 31 26.72 10.55 -25.86
CA PRO A 31 25.88 11.09 -24.76
C PRO A 31 25.03 10.01 -24.04
N CYS A 32 24.17 10.47 -23.14
CA CYS A 32 22.97 9.77 -22.68
C CYS A 32 22.11 9.21 -23.85
N LEU A 33 21.37 8.09 -23.79
CA LEU A 33 20.56 7.44 -22.74
C LEU A 33 19.08 8.04 -22.66
N HIS A 34 17.91 7.46 -22.28
CA HIS A 34 17.38 6.04 -22.30
C HIS A 34 15.94 5.56 -21.70
N PRO A 35 15.07 5.97 -20.69
CA PRO A 35 13.83 5.20 -20.29
C PRO A 35 12.58 6.09 -19.93
N ASP A 36 11.52 5.56 -19.30
CA ASP A 36 10.49 6.19 -18.42
C ASP A 36 9.09 5.50 -18.45
N MET A 37 8.64 4.73 -17.44
CA MET A 37 7.27 4.12 -17.41
C MET A 37 6.22 4.68 -16.42
N THR A 38 5.04 5.09 -16.93
CA THR A 38 4.05 6.04 -16.36
C THR A 38 2.77 5.41 -15.71
N VAL A 39 2.83 4.89 -14.47
CA VAL A 39 1.66 4.30 -13.74
C VAL A 39 0.62 5.37 -13.32
N SER A 40 -0.69 5.11 -13.45
CA SER A 40 -1.74 6.15 -13.29
C SER A 40 -3.03 5.74 -12.53
N ALA A 41 -3.85 6.73 -12.17
CA ALA A 41 -5.16 6.65 -11.50
C ALA A 41 -6.02 7.88 -11.81
N ASN A 42 -7.29 7.72 -12.17
CA ASN A 42 -8.23 8.84 -12.35
C ASN A 42 -7.79 9.93 -13.35
N GLY A 43 -6.86 9.62 -14.26
CA GLY A 43 -6.16 10.59 -15.11
C GLY A 43 -4.88 11.21 -14.50
N GLU A 44 -4.57 11.03 -13.23
CA GLU A 44 -3.26 11.37 -12.63
C GLU A 44 -2.24 10.26 -12.89
N VAL A 45 -1.04 10.61 -13.38
CA VAL A 45 0.12 9.71 -13.30
C VAL A 45 0.79 9.90 -11.95
N LEU A 46 1.09 8.77 -11.30
CA LEU A 46 1.48 8.62 -9.89
C LEU A 46 2.98 8.33 -9.72
N SER A 47 3.58 7.83 -10.79
CA SER A 47 4.90 7.24 -10.82
C SER A 47 5.34 7.21 -12.27
N THR A 48 6.53 7.71 -12.57
CA THR A 48 7.18 7.41 -13.85
C THR A 48 8.64 7.04 -13.69
N GLY A 49 9.06 5.99 -14.38
CA GLY A 49 10.47 5.69 -14.56
C GLY A 49 11.10 4.84 -13.46
N THR A 50 12.41 4.68 -13.63
CA THR A 50 13.06 3.37 -13.67
C THR A 50 13.15 2.65 -12.31
N GLU A 51 12.06 1.94 -11.96
CA GLU A 51 11.73 1.24 -10.69
C GLU A 51 11.71 2.18 -9.48
N VAL A 52 10.68 3.03 -9.44
CA VAL A 52 9.64 2.96 -8.39
C VAL A 52 10.10 2.41 -7.02
N ALA A 53 10.96 3.16 -6.33
CA ALA A 53 10.99 3.17 -4.87
C ALA A 53 9.86 4.12 -4.41
N LEU A 54 8.78 3.66 -3.78
CA LEU A 54 8.75 3.16 -2.40
C LEU A 54 9.47 4.14 -1.45
N ASP A 55 8.66 5.00 -0.82
CA ASP A 55 9.02 6.03 0.17
C ASP A 55 10.03 7.11 -0.28
N GLY A 56 9.64 7.84 -1.35
CA GLY A 56 10.35 8.99 -1.91
C GLY A 56 9.86 10.39 -1.50
N GLY A 57 8.99 10.51 -0.49
CA GLY A 57 8.60 11.79 0.12
C GLY A 57 7.78 12.76 -0.75
N MET A 58 6.45 12.56 -0.80
CA MET A 58 5.51 13.54 -1.38
C MET A 58 5.53 14.86 -0.60
N ALA A 59 6.20 15.89 -1.14
CA ALA A 59 6.13 17.26 -0.66
C ALA A 59 4.82 17.95 -1.13
N HIS A 60 3.66 17.36 -0.80
CA HIS A 60 2.36 17.87 -1.21
C HIS A 60 1.89 19.06 -0.35
N ALA A 61 1.45 20.12 -1.03
CA ALA A 61 0.81 21.28 -0.42
C ALA A 61 -0.71 21.22 -0.66
N GLY A 62 -1.44 20.74 0.35
CA GLY A 62 -2.85 21.07 0.58
C GLY A 62 -3.83 20.45 -0.41
N THR A 63 -3.96 19.12 -0.41
CA THR A 63 -4.86 18.41 -1.35
C THR A 63 -5.94 17.54 -0.70
N GLY A 64 -5.92 17.32 0.62
CA GLY A 64 -7.07 16.77 1.35
C GLY A 64 -7.43 15.31 1.03
N LEU A 65 -6.52 14.54 0.39
CA LEU A 65 -6.81 13.26 -0.25
C LEU A 65 -5.57 12.35 -0.23
N THR A 66 -5.69 11.18 0.42
CA THR A 66 -4.70 10.10 0.35
C THR A 66 -5.26 8.95 -0.51
N PHE A 67 -4.68 8.73 -1.70
CA PHE A 67 -5.07 7.64 -2.61
C PHE A 67 -4.17 6.41 -2.44
N THR A 68 -4.76 5.27 -2.04
CA THR A 68 -4.01 4.01 -1.79
C THR A 68 -4.03 3.05 -2.99
N PHE A 69 -2.85 2.56 -3.38
CA PHE A 69 -2.66 1.67 -4.53
C PHE A 69 -2.70 0.19 -4.16
N GLN A 70 -3.53 -0.58 -4.86
CA GLN A 70 -3.51 -2.04 -4.87
C GLN A 70 -3.48 -2.58 -6.29
N ALA A 71 -2.31 -2.51 -6.93
CA ALA A 71 -2.02 -3.34 -8.10
C ALA A 71 -1.95 -4.81 -7.65
N ARG A 72 -2.74 -5.71 -8.27
CA ARG A 72 -2.90 -7.08 -7.80
C ARG A 72 -2.03 -8.12 -8.51
N THR A 73 -0.73 -7.90 -8.41
CA THR A 73 0.14 -8.98 -7.97
C THR A 73 -0.43 -9.53 -6.65
N PHE A 74 -1.15 -10.65 -6.68
CA PHE A 74 -1.50 -11.35 -5.44
C PHE A 74 -0.15 -11.72 -4.76
N ASN A 75 0.18 -11.04 -3.67
CA ASN A 75 0.99 -11.62 -2.61
C ASN A 75 0.17 -12.76 -1.95
N LEU A 76 0.82 -13.67 -1.23
CA LEU A 76 0.08 -14.41 -0.21
C LEU A 76 0.16 -13.64 1.10
N THR A 77 -1.00 -13.31 1.65
CA THR A 77 -1.16 -12.93 3.05
C THR A 77 -0.87 -14.14 3.93
N ILE A 78 0.42 -14.36 4.15
CA ILE A 78 0.90 -14.49 5.51
C ILE A 78 1.06 -13.05 5.99
N ASP A 79 0.13 -12.57 6.79
CA ASP A 79 0.30 -11.31 7.52
C ASP A 79 1.36 -11.53 8.65
N LEU A 80 2.02 -10.47 9.17
CA LEU A 80 3.00 -10.54 10.29
C LEU A 80 3.01 -9.23 11.12
N CYS A 81 2.48 -9.18 12.36
CA CYS A 81 2.38 -7.92 13.17
C CYS A 81 3.53 -7.69 14.17
N TYR A 82 3.91 -6.48 14.58
CA TYR A 82 3.58 -5.14 14.08
C TYR A 82 4.87 -4.27 14.14
N LEU A 83 4.80 -3.05 13.63
CA LEU A 83 5.85 -2.03 13.59
C LEU A 83 6.64 -1.97 14.90
N ARG A 84 7.96 -1.80 14.79
CA ARG A 84 8.69 -0.94 15.73
C ARG A 84 9.44 0.10 14.91
N ILE A 85 9.22 1.38 15.24
CA ILE A 85 9.71 2.50 14.42
C ILE A 85 11.24 2.61 14.54
N THR A 86 11.94 2.49 13.42
CA THR A 86 13.38 2.81 13.27
C THR A 86 13.63 3.65 12.02
N ASP A 87 13.20 4.91 12.12
CA ASP A 87 13.62 6.09 11.34
C ASP A 87 13.32 6.23 9.82
N THR A 88 12.80 7.39 9.35
CA THR A 88 11.46 7.99 9.61
C THR A 88 11.02 9.07 8.57
N ARG A 89 11.31 8.95 7.25
CA ARG A 89 10.80 9.84 6.16
C ARG A 89 10.88 9.15 4.77
N THR A 90 10.09 8.13 4.49
CA THR A 90 8.89 7.65 5.21
C THR A 90 8.96 6.14 5.50
N TRP A 91 8.17 5.70 6.50
CA TRP A 91 7.78 4.32 6.81
C TRP A 91 8.71 3.16 6.37
N GLN A 92 9.85 2.94 7.05
CA GLN A 92 10.41 1.58 7.12
C GLN A 92 9.77 0.77 8.26
N VAL A 93 9.17 -0.34 7.87
CA VAL A 93 8.28 -1.20 8.66
C VAL A 93 8.89 -2.59 8.75
N ASP A 94 9.66 -2.86 9.81
CA ASP A 94 10.25 -4.17 10.08
C ASP A 94 9.91 -4.64 11.52
N HIS A 95 8.90 -5.48 11.76
CA HIS A 95 8.02 -6.18 10.82
C HIS A 95 6.56 -5.85 11.14
N TRP A 96 5.95 -5.03 10.28
CA TRP A 96 4.53 -5.16 9.98
C TRP A 96 4.31 -5.43 8.49
N PRO A 97 4.35 -6.70 8.07
CA PRO A 97 3.48 -7.16 7.00
C PRO A 97 2.03 -7.02 7.46
N CYS A 98 1.42 -5.90 7.05
CA CYS A 98 0.23 -5.26 7.63
C CYS A 98 -1.07 -6.09 7.49
N GLU A 99 -2.24 -5.59 7.08
CA GLU A 99 -2.48 -5.10 5.72
C GLU A 99 -1.58 -5.78 4.67
N ASN A 100 -2.09 -6.78 3.95
CA ASN A 100 -2.66 -6.47 2.63
C ASN A 100 -3.38 -7.67 1.97
N ALA A 101 -4.62 -7.84 2.39
CA ALA A 101 -5.75 -7.79 1.45
C ALA A 101 -5.72 -8.71 0.22
N PRO A 102 -6.28 -9.92 0.37
CA PRO A 102 -7.02 -10.50 -0.74
C PRO A 102 -8.41 -11.05 -0.33
N LYS A 103 -9.54 -10.48 -0.78
CA LYS A 103 -9.74 -9.30 -1.65
C LYS A 103 -11.18 -8.74 -1.56
N PRO A 104 -11.40 -7.43 -1.33
CA PRO A 104 -12.54 -6.69 -1.87
C PRO A 104 -12.20 -6.17 -3.27
N LYS A 105 -13.03 -5.30 -3.86
CA LYS A 105 -12.90 -4.74 -5.21
C LYS A 105 -12.89 -5.82 -6.31
N PRO A 106 -13.94 -5.93 -7.16
CA PRO A 106 -15.26 -5.28 -7.07
C PRO A 106 -16.45 -6.06 -7.71
N ALA A 107 -17.66 -5.50 -7.63
CA ALA A 107 -18.31 -4.89 -8.80
C ALA A 107 -18.52 -3.41 -8.38
N ARG A 108 -18.10 -2.36 -9.11
CA ARG A 108 -18.03 -1.98 -10.54
C ARG A 108 -19.29 -1.18 -10.93
N THR A 109 -19.22 0.15 -11.06
CA THR A 109 -18.04 1.02 -10.77
C THR A 109 -18.40 2.49 -10.52
N GLN A 110 -17.45 3.24 -9.97
CA GLN A 110 -17.22 4.61 -10.44
C GLN A 110 -16.37 4.53 -11.72
N SER A 111 -16.77 5.21 -12.80
CA SER A 111 -15.91 5.58 -13.93
C SER A 111 -14.90 6.63 -13.47
N LEU A 112 -13.97 6.15 -12.64
CA LEU A 112 -12.70 6.76 -12.31
C LEU A 112 -11.63 6.01 -13.12
N SER A 113 -10.76 6.75 -13.81
CA SER A 113 -10.02 6.30 -15.00
C SER A 113 -8.54 5.96 -14.74
N TRP A 114 -8.28 4.74 -14.27
CA TRP A 114 -6.94 4.28 -13.89
C TRP A 114 -6.16 3.75 -15.11
N SER A 115 -5.48 4.65 -15.81
CA SER A 115 -4.46 4.29 -16.81
C SER A 115 -3.23 3.65 -16.15
N VAL A 116 -2.46 2.86 -16.90
CA VAL A 116 -1.09 2.51 -16.53
C VAL A 116 -0.29 2.46 -17.82
N PHE A 117 0.43 3.53 -18.13
CA PHE A 117 1.45 3.45 -19.16
C PHE A 117 2.57 2.56 -18.62
N VAL A 118 2.84 1.47 -19.33
CA VAL A 118 4.06 0.65 -19.19
C VAL A 118 4.85 0.82 -20.48
N PRO A 119 5.60 1.92 -20.64
CA PRO A 119 6.86 1.91 -21.36
C PRO A 119 7.70 0.75 -20.83
N LEU A 120 7.79 -0.34 -21.61
CA LEU A 120 8.31 -1.64 -21.20
C LEU A 120 9.84 -1.69 -21.07
N ASP A 121 10.45 -0.73 -20.36
CA ASP A 121 11.49 -1.08 -19.38
C ASP A 121 10.84 -2.01 -18.32
N CYS A 122 10.44 -3.24 -18.72
CA CYS A 122 10.21 -4.41 -17.85
C CYS A 122 8.82 -4.52 -17.13
N LYS A 123 8.28 -5.67 -16.69
CA LYS A 123 8.63 -7.10 -16.78
C LYS A 123 7.37 -7.98 -16.54
N PHE A 124 7.37 -9.23 -17.01
CA PHE A 124 6.59 -10.33 -16.40
C PHE A 124 7.46 -11.57 -16.19
N VAL A 125 7.23 -12.30 -15.08
CA VAL A 125 7.68 -13.69 -14.86
C VAL A 125 6.53 -14.40 -14.14
N GLY A 126 5.78 -15.21 -14.88
CA GLY A 126 4.47 -15.73 -14.46
C GLY A 126 3.43 -15.75 -15.57
N SER A 127 3.81 -16.18 -16.77
CA SER A 127 3.14 -16.01 -18.09
C SER A 127 3.61 -14.73 -18.80
N PRO A 128 3.90 -14.78 -20.11
CA PRO A 128 4.63 -13.69 -20.78
C PRO A 128 3.67 -12.75 -21.53
N ASN A 129 3.60 -11.50 -21.06
CA ASN A 129 2.43 -10.63 -21.17
C ASN A 129 1.22 -11.30 -20.47
N LEU A 130 0.74 -10.68 -19.38
CA LEU A 130 -0.57 -10.95 -18.79
C LEU A 130 -0.95 -9.81 -17.81
N LEU A 131 -1.48 -8.68 -18.31
CA LEU A 131 -2.01 -7.63 -17.42
C LEU A 131 -3.39 -8.07 -16.87
N SER A 132 -3.37 -9.09 -16.02
CA SER A 132 -4.55 -9.62 -15.33
C SER A 132 -5.05 -8.62 -14.28
N VAL A 133 -6.03 -7.80 -14.67
CA VAL A 133 -6.78 -6.94 -13.76
C VAL A 133 -7.77 -7.84 -13.02
N SER A 134 -7.30 -8.48 -11.95
CA SER A 134 -8.10 -9.42 -11.16
C SER A 134 -9.14 -8.67 -10.31
N LEU A 135 -10.41 -8.94 -10.59
CA LEU A 135 -11.60 -8.24 -10.08
C LEU A 135 -12.47 -9.19 -9.25
N THR A 136 -12.06 -9.41 -8.01
CA THR A 136 -12.81 -10.21 -7.03
C THR A 136 -13.81 -9.37 -6.24
N ASN A 137 -15.10 -9.58 -6.44
CA ASN A 137 -16.06 -9.35 -5.36
C ASN A 137 -15.97 -10.52 -4.34
N GLY A 138 -16.68 -10.38 -3.22
CA GLY A 138 -16.71 -11.38 -2.14
C GLY A 138 -17.31 -12.75 -2.51
N LYS A 139 -17.69 -12.99 -3.77
CA LYS A 139 -18.28 -14.26 -4.25
C LYS A 139 -17.41 -15.01 -5.25
N GLY A 140 -16.40 -14.36 -5.84
CA GLY A 140 -15.61 -14.97 -6.91
C GLY A 140 -14.67 -14.01 -7.62
N SER A 141 -13.72 -14.56 -8.37
CA SER A 141 -12.76 -13.76 -9.16
C SER A 141 -13.24 -13.57 -10.60
N ALA A 142 -13.83 -12.40 -10.91
CA ALA A 142 -13.88 -11.93 -12.29
C ALA A 142 -12.43 -11.65 -12.75
N SER A 143 -12.03 -12.18 -13.91
CA SER A 143 -10.64 -12.17 -14.36
C SER A 143 -10.43 -11.41 -15.67
N ALA A 144 -10.86 -10.15 -15.70
CA ALA A 144 -10.56 -9.23 -16.79
C ALA A 144 -9.05 -9.17 -17.05
N SER A 145 -8.63 -9.51 -18.26
CA SER A 145 -7.22 -9.69 -18.60
C SER A 145 -6.87 -8.88 -19.84
N VAL A 146 -6.50 -7.62 -19.63
CA VAL A 146 -6.03 -6.75 -20.72
C VAL A 146 -4.69 -7.32 -21.20
N MET A 147 -4.56 -7.55 -22.51
CA MET A 147 -3.49 -8.40 -22.99
C MET A 147 -3.07 -8.14 -24.43
N ILE A 148 -2.21 -7.14 -24.62
CA ILE A 148 -1.65 -6.75 -25.92
C ILE A 148 -0.84 -7.92 -26.53
N TYR A 149 -1.52 -8.72 -27.34
CA TYR A 149 -0.97 -9.50 -28.48
C TYR A 149 -0.94 -8.61 -29.72
N ALA A 150 -0.37 -9.07 -30.83
CA ALA A 150 -0.64 -8.43 -32.11
C ALA A 150 -0.40 -9.36 -33.32
N GLY A 151 -1.48 -9.68 -34.03
CA GLY A 151 -1.52 -9.95 -35.49
C GLY A 151 -0.72 -11.11 -36.09
N ALA A 152 -1.45 -11.95 -36.83
CA ALA A 152 -0.91 -12.68 -37.98
C ALA A 152 -1.35 -11.98 -39.29
N PRO A 153 -0.59 -12.08 -40.39
CA PRO A 153 -0.96 -11.44 -41.66
C PRO A 153 -1.95 -12.28 -42.48
N GLY A 154 -3.03 -11.66 -42.95
CA GLY A 154 -4.01 -12.26 -43.87
C GLY A 154 -5.33 -11.47 -43.91
N PHE A 155 -5.92 -11.33 -45.09
CA PHE A 155 -7.21 -10.63 -45.26
C PHE A 155 -8.41 -11.59 -45.05
N VAL A 156 -9.62 -11.02 -45.03
CA VAL A 156 -10.92 -11.65 -44.66
C VAL A 156 -11.11 -11.78 -43.15
N PHE A 157 -12.19 -11.22 -42.62
CA PHE A 157 -12.61 -11.33 -41.21
C PHE A 157 -12.71 -12.80 -40.75
N PRO A 158 -11.91 -13.23 -39.75
CA PRO A 158 -12.08 -14.52 -39.10
C PRO A 158 -12.61 -14.33 -37.67
N ASP A 159 -13.79 -14.90 -37.41
CA ASP A 159 -14.53 -15.01 -36.14
C ASP A 159 -13.77 -15.78 -35.01
N LYS A 160 -12.43 -15.74 -34.98
CA LYS A 160 -11.58 -16.62 -34.17
C LYS A 160 -10.73 -15.84 -33.15
N GLN A 161 -10.09 -14.75 -33.56
CA GLN A 161 -9.39 -13.87 -32.61
C GLN A 161 -10.35 -12.94 -31.85
N ALA A 162 -11.52 -12.63 -32.42
CA ALA A 162 -12.54 -11.79 -31.79
C ALA A 162 -13.27 -12.42 -30.58
N ARG A 163 -13.01 -13.71 -30.31
CA ARG A 163 -13.60 -14.49 -29.20
C ARG A 163 -12.72 -14.55 -27.95
N ALA A 164 -11.51 -13.98 -27.99
CA ALA A 164 -10.62 -13.92 -26.84
C ALA A 164 -10.86 -12.66 -25.99
N PHE A 165 -10.66 -12.78 -24.68
CA PHE A 165 -10.49 -11.65 -23.75
C PHE A 165 -9.20 -10.84 -23.97
N PHE A 166 -8.30 -11.35 -24.81
CA PHE A 166 -6.87 -11.06 -24.79
C PHE A 166 -6.41 -10.59 -26.17
N GLY A 167 -6.13 -9.30 -26.34
CA GLY A 167 -5.54 -8.73 -27.56
C GLY A 167 -5.16 -7.26 -27.42
N PRO A 168 -4.70 -6.62 -28.52
CA PRO A 168 -4.29 -5.20 -28.56
C PRO A 168 -5.51 -4.29 -28.64
N PHE A 169 -6.37 -4.37 -27.63
CA PHE A 169 -7.62 -3.66 -27.53
C PHE A 169 -7.90 -3.26 -26.07
N ALA A 170 -8.57 -2.13 -25.88
CA ALA A 170 -9.03 -1.74 -24.55
C ALA A 170 -10.33 -2.49 -24.20
N MET A 171 -10.57 -2.68 -22.91
CA MET A 171 -11.92 -2.88 -22.38
C MET A 171 -12.42 -1.54 -21.86
N GLN A 172 -13.68 -1.20 -22.14
CA GLN A 172 -14.30 0.08 -21.83
C GLN A 172 -15.68 -0.18 -21.25
N SER A 173 -16.05 0.47 -20.14
CA SER A 173 -17.21 0.12 -19.26
C SER A 173 -17.34 -1.39 -19.10
N ASP A 174 -16.53 -1.90 -18.17
CA ASP A 174 -16.23 -3.33 -18.03
C ASP A 174 -17.50 -4.20 -17.87
N PRO A 175 -17.67 -5.29 -18.64
CA PRO A 175 -16.63 -5.97 -19.43
C PRO A 175 -16.91 -6.01 -20.94
N VAL A 176 -17.06 -4.85 -21.58
CA VAL A 176 -17.14 -4.75 -23.05
C VAL A 176 -15.76 -4.63 -23.70
N ASN A 177 -15.48 -5.50 -24.68
CA ASN A 177 -14.31 -5.44 -25.55
C ASN A 177 -14.49 -4.35 -26.62
N SER A 178 -13.66 -3.31 -26.63
CA SER A 178 -13.86 -2.16 -27.53
C SER A 178 -13.51 -2.44 -29.00
N LEU A 179 -12.66 -3.43 -29.31
CA LEU A 179 -12.42 -3.84 -30.70
C LEU A 179 -13.59 -4.65 -31.28
N THR A 180 -14.13 -5.59 -30.50
CA THR A 180 -15.06 -6.61 -31.00
C THR A 180 -16.52 -6.35 -30.64
N GLY A 181 -16.76 -5.38 -29.77
CA GLY A 181 -18.06 -5.09 -29.16
C GLY A 181 -18.57 -6.19 -28.21
N ALA A 182 -17.81 -7.26 -27.96
CA ALA A 182 -18.29 -8.40 -27.20
C ALA A 182 -18.45 -8.09 -25.70
N LEU A 183 -19.53 -8.58 -25.09
CA LEU A 183 -19.60 -8.77 -23.64
C LEU A 183 -18.87 -10.07 -23.30
N ALA A 184 -17.89 -10.03 -22.41
CA ALA A 184 -17.20 -11.23 -21.95
C ALA A 184 -17.02 -11.19 -20.43
N ALA A 185 -17.04 -12.31 -19.72
CA ALA A 185 -16.80 -12.39 -18.27
C ALA A 185 -15.91 -13.58 -17.93
N VAL A 186 -15.18 -13.58 -16.80
CA VAL A 186 -14.35 -14.74 -16.37
C VAL A 186 -14.49 -14.94 -14.87
N GLU A 187 -15.62 -15.47 -14.42
CA GLU A 187 -15.89 -15.69 -13.00
C GLU A 187 -15.13 -16.89 -12.43
N THR A 188 -14.89 -16.86 -11.12
CA THR A 188 -14.23 -17.95 -10.38
C THR A 188 -15.04 -18.27 -9.14
N ASP A 189 -15.89 -19.29 -9.25
CA ASP A 189 -16.92 -19.64 -8.26
C ASP A 189 -16.34 -20.29 -6.99
N ALA A 190 -15.14 -20.89 -7.06
CA ALA A 190 -14.40 -21.43 -5.90
C ALA A 190 -12.91 -21.71 -6.21
N SER A 191 -12.06 -21.87 -5.19
CA SER A 191 -10.66 -22.30 -5.38
C SER A 191 -10.06 -23.01 -4.15
N MET A 192 -8.96 -23.75 -4.34
CA MET A 192 -8.16 -24.31 -3.25
C MET A 192 -6.65 -24.12 -3.50
N THR A 193 -5.88 -23.96 -2.41
CA THR A 193 -4.42 -23.96 -2.45
C THR A 193 -3.90 -25.38 -2.73
N ALA A 194 -2.88 -25.52 -3.59
CA ALA A 194 -2.32 -26.83 -3.97
C ALA A 194 -0.89 -26.71 -4.53
N LEU A 195 -0.21 -27.85 -4.73
CA LEU A 195 1.17 -27.93 -5.23
C LEU A 195 1.28 -27.51 -6.70
N GLY A 196 1.63 -26.24 -6.93
CA GLY A 196 2.01 -25.68 -8.23
C GLY A 196 0.83 -24.94 -8.84
N VAL A 197 0.22 -25.58 -9.84
CA VAL A 197 -1.07 -25.15 -10.41
C VAL A 197 -2.16 -25.33 -9.35
N PRO A 198 -2.89 -24.28 -8.94
CA PRO A 198 -3.98 -24.40 -7.96
C PRO A 198 -5.17 -25.18 -8.54
N LEU A 199 -6.05 -25.63 -7.65
CA LEU A 199 -7.38 -26.08 -8.03
C LEU A 199 -8.30 -24.86 -8.03
N THR A 200 -9.06 -24.66 -9.11
CA THR A 200 -9.85 -23.45 -9.32
C THR A 200 -11.05 -23.78 -10.20
N VAL A 201 -12.24 -23.42 -9.73
CA VAL A 201 -13.50 -23.56 -10.46
C VAL A 201 -13.82 -22.21 -11.07
N SER A 202 -13.68 -22.09 -12.38
CA SER A 202 -13.91 -20.84 -13.12
C SER A 202 -14.75 -21.06 -14.36
N ARG A 203 -15.36 -19.98 -14.86
CA ARG A 203 -16.21 -19.99 -16.05
C ARG A 203 -16.07 -18.69 -16.84
N THR A 204 -15.96 -18.83 -18.15
CA THR A 204 -15.72 -17.74 -19.09
C THR A 204 -16.93 -17.56 -19.98
N TYR A 205 -17.54 -16.39 -19.97
CA TYR A 205 -18.55 -15.99 -20.96
C TYR A 205 -17.90 -15.19 -22.09
N ASN A 206 -18.38 -15.35 -23.32
CA ASN A 206 -18.18 -14.38 -24.41
C ASN A 206 -19.41 -14.37 -25.35
N SER A 207 -20.01 -13.20 -25.59
CA SER A 207 -21.18 -13.02 -26.47
C SER A 207 -20.94 -13.38 -27.93
N ASN A 208 -19.68 -13.40 -28.37
CA ASN A 208 -19.27 -13.79 -29.71
C ASN A 208 -18.91 -15.28 -29.80
N ASP A 209 -18.75 -16.01 -28.68
CA ASP A 209 -18.50 -17.46 -28.74
C ASP A 209 -19.80 -18.25 -28.95
N GLY A 210 -20.21 -18.37 -30.20
CA GLY A 210 -21.34 -19.21 -30.63
C GLY A 210 -21.17 -20.72 -30.44
N SER A 211 -20.27 -21.18 -29.55
CA SER A 211 -20.13 -22.59 -29.18
C SER A 211 -20.86 -22.90 -27.85
N THR A 212 -21.32 -24.15 -27.71
CA THR A 212 -21.97 -24.63 -26.49
C THR A 212 -20.96 -25.43 -25.66
N GLY A 213 -20.50 -24.86 -24.55
CA GLY A 213 -19.65 -25.55 -23.59
C GLY A 213 -20.45 -26.36 -22.57
N SER A 214 -19.76 -26.98 -21.60
CA SER A 214 -20.40 -27.74 -20.51
C SER A 214 -21.15 -26.85 -19.50
N LEU A 215 -21.21 -25.54 -19.73
CA LEU A 215 -22.04 -24.56 -19.00
C LEU A 215 -23.08 -23.89 -19.92
N GLY A 216 -23.31 -24.43 -21.13
CA GLY A 216 -24.24 -23.87 -22.12
C GLY A 216 -23.59 -22.97 -23.18
N PRO A 217 -24.41 -22.32 -24.03
CA PRO A 217 -23.94 -21.41 -25.09
C PRO A 217 -23.13 -20.23 -24.55
N GLY A 218 -22.02 -19.90 -25.19
CA GLY A 218 -21.14 -18.78 -24.81
C GLY A 218 -20.31 -19.00 -23.55
N TRP A 219 -20.53 -20.08 -22.79
CA TRP A 219 -19.82 -20.36 -21.53
C TRP A 219 -18.81 -21.52 -21.64
N ARG A 220 -17.54 -21.24 -21.36
CA ARG A 220 -16.46 -22.24 -21.16
C ARG A 220 -16.21 -22.45 -19.65
N ALA A 221 -15.69 -23.61 -19.26
CA ALA A 221 -15.40 -23.96 -17.86
C ALA A 221 -13.90 -24.21 -17.65
N SER A 222 -13.38 -23.96 -16.45
CA SER A 222 -12.01 -24.34 -16.05
C SER A 222 -11.70 -25.79 -16.41
N TYR A 223 -10.53 -26.05 -17.01
CA TYR A 223 -10.09 -27.36 -17.49
C TYR A 223 -10.89 -27.95 -18.68
N SER A 224 -11.74 -27.15 -19.34
CA SER A 224 -12.35 -27.50 -20.64
C SER A 224 -11.39 -27.37 -21.83
N ASP A 225 -10.12 -27.00 -21.58
CA ASP A 225 -9.07 -26.81 -22.57
C ASP A 225 -8.90 -28.03 -23.49
N ARG A 226 -8.74 -27.77 -24.79
CA ARG A 226 -8.51 -28.80 -25.81
C ARG A 226 -7.55 -28.35 -26.90
N LEU A 227 -6.98 -29.31 -27.62
CA LEU A 227 -6.11 -29.13 -28.77
C LEU A 227 -6.76 -29.78 -29.99
N GLU A 228 -7.36 -28.99 -30.86
CA GLU A 228 -7.95 -29.51 -32.10
C GLU A 228 -6.85 -29.81 -33.11
N LEU A 229 -6.83 -31.04 -33.63
CA LEU A 229 -5.74 -31.57 -34.47
C LEU A 229 -6.21 -31.73 -35.92
N SER A 230 -5.33 -31.41 -36.88
CA SER A 230 -5.58 -31.55 -38.31
C SER A 230 -4.30 -31.96 -39.06
N PRO A 231 -4.39 -32.41 -40.33
CA PRO A 231 -3.21 -32.67 -41.16
C PRO A 231 -2.31 -31.44 -41.37
N ALA A 232 -2.90 -30.24 -41.37
CA ALA A 232 -2.20 -28.97 -41.63
C ALA A 232 -1.59 -28.33 -40.37
N GLY A 233 -1.99 -28.74 -39.17
CA GLY A 233 -1.64 -28.06 -37.93
C GLY A 233 -2.55 -28.41 -36.75
N ALA A 234 -2.47 -27.62 -35.68
CA ALA A 234 -3.31 -27.74 -34.50
C ALA A 234 -3.85 -26.37 -34.05
N ARG A 235 -4.96 -26.35 -33.30
CA ARG A 235 -5.51 -25.16 -32.64
C ARG A 235 -5.73 -25.45 -31.16
N TYR A 236 -4.98 -24.79 -30.28
CA TYR A 236 -5.23 -24.79 -28.85
C TYR A 236 -6.44 -23.89 -28.55
N LEU A 237 -7.39 -24.41 -27.80
CA LEU A 237 -8.57 -23.72 -27.29
C LEU A 237 -8.52 -23.73 -25.77
N ALA A 238 -8.38 -22.54 -25.19
CA ALA A 238 -8.28 -22.35 -23.75
C ALA A 238 -9.67 -22.26 -23.07
N SER A 239 -9.72 -22.59 -21.77
CA SER A 239 -10.92 -22.35 -20.94
C SER A 239 -11.23 -20.86 -20.73
N ASP A 240 -10.25 -19.97 -20.96
CA ASP A 240 -10.39 -18.50 -20.87
C ASP A 240 -10.79 -17.83 -22.21
N GLY A 241 -11.19 -18.63 -23.21
CA GLY A 241 -11.64 -18.12 -24.51
C GLY A 241 -10.51 -17.82 -25.51
N ARG A 242 -9.23 -17.90 -25.12
CA ARG A 242 -8.12 -17.78 -26.09
C ARG A 242 -8.12 -18.94 -27.09
N GLU A 243 -7.75 -18.62 -28.31
CA GLU A 243 -7.46 -19.59 -29.38
C GLU A 243 -6.06 -19.30 -29.94
N ILE A 244 -5.25 -20.33 -30.14
CA ILE A 244 -3.87 -20.20 -30.67
C ILE A 244 -3.63 -21.32 -31.70
N GLY A 245 -3.35 -20.95 -32.95
CA GLY A 245 -3.04 -21.90 -34.01
C GLY A 245 -1.54 -22.23 -34.13
N PHE A 246 -1.28 -23.40 -34.71
CA PHE A 246 0.03 -23.99 -34.89
C PHE A 246 0.11 -24.69 -36.25
N THR A 247 0.77 -24.08 -37.24
CA THR A 247 1.01 -24.69 -38.56
C THR A 247 2.03 -25.84 -38.45
N ARG A 248 1.78 -26.94 -39.16
CA ARG A 248 2.66 -28.12 -39.17
C ARG A 248 3.90 -27.88 -40.03
N LYS A 249 5.10 -28.11 -39.48
CA LYS A 249 6.39 -27.95 -40.19
C LYS A 249 7.23 -29.22 -40.01
N GLY A 250 7.24 -30.07 -41.04
CA GLY A 250 7.88 -31.39 -40.99
C GLY A 250 7.20 -32.32 -39.97
N THR A 251 7.94 -32.74 -38.95
CA THR A 251 7.42 -33.52 -37.81
C THR A 251 6.95 -32.65 -36.64
N GLY A 252 7.28 -31.36 -36.62
CA GLY A 252 6.95 -30.41 -35.55
C GLY A 252 5.88 -29.40 -35.92
N PHE A 253 5.72 -28.39 -35.06
CA PHE A 253 4.78 -27.30 -35.20
C PHE A 253 5.50 -25.95 -35.13
N VAL A 254 4.97 -24.97 -35.85
CA VAL A 254 5.30 -23.54 -35.71
C VAL A 254 4.03 -22.83 -35.29
N VAL A 255 4.10 -22.13 -34.17
CA VAL A 255 3.02 -21.26 -33.67
C VAL A 255 2.77 -20.11 -34.65
N GLU A 256 1.53 -19.64 -34.74
CA GLU A 256 1.19 -18.48 -35.58
C GLU A 256 2.01 -17.23 -35.19
N ALA A 257 2.27 -16.36 -36.18
CA ALA A 257 2.91 -15.06 -35.94
C ALA A 257 2.04 -14.19 -34.98
N GLY A 258 2.68 -13.32 -34.20
CA GLY A 258 1.99 -12.51 -33.18
C GLY A 258 1.65 -13.24 -31.87
N VAL A 259 1.69 -14.58 -31.84
CA VAL A 259 1.38 -15.42 -30.66
C VAL A 259 2.54 -16.33 -30.25
N ALA A 260 3.78 -15.92 -30.55
CA ALA A 260 5.05 -16.66 -30.40
C ALA A 260 5.53 -16.91 -28.94
N ARG A 261 4.62 -17.25 -28.02
CA ARG A 261 4.85 -17.42 -26.58
C ARG A 261 4.55 -18.83 -26.05
N PHE A 262 4.11 -19.71 -26.95
CA PHE A 262 3.85 -21.13 -26.71
C PHE A 262 4.58 -21.98 -27.74
N THR A 263 5.13 -23.11 -27.29
CA THR A 263 5.68 -24.16 -28.16
C THR A 263 4.80 -25.40 -28.05
N LEU A 264 4.53 -26.05 -29.18
CA LEU A 264 3.76 -27.29 -29.24
C LEU A 264 4.65 -28.41 -29.76
N ALA A 265 4.85 -29.46 -28.96
CA ALA A 265 5.64 -30.63 -29.31
C ALA A 265 4.80 -31.90 -29.19
N ARG A 266 5.12 -32.91 -30.02
CA ARG A 266 4.58 -34.28 -29.85
C ARG A 266 5.49 -35.06 -28.90
N SER A 267 4.89 -35.70 -27.90
CA SER A 267 5.58 -36.50 -26.88
C SER A 267 5.08 -37.95 -26.95
N GLY A 268 5.65 -38.74 -27.85
CA GLY A 268 5.18 -40.11 -28.12
C GLY A 268 3.78 -40.11 -28.75
N SER A 269 2.76 -40.51 -27.98
CA SER A 269 1.35 -40.45 -28.37
C SER A 269 0.62 -39.18 -27.92
N THR A 270 1.18 -38.40 -26.99
CA THR A 270 0.56 -37.18 -26.45
C THR A 270 1.12 -35.91 -27.11
N TYR A 271 0.51 -34.76 -26.82
CA TYR A 271 1.03 -33.45 -27.19
C TYR A 271 1.34 -32.64 -25.92
N LEU A 272 2.42 -31.85 -25.98
CA LEU A 272 2.89 -31.01 -24.89
C LEU A 272 2.92 -29.57 -25.38
N LEU A 273 2.03 -28.73 -24.85
CA LEU A 273 2.04 -27.29 -25.02
C LEU A 273 2.83 -26.68 -23.86
N THR A 274 3.86 -25.90 -24.16
CA THR A 274 4.73 -25.28 -23.14
C THR A 274 4.77 -23.77 -23.34
N SER A 275 4.37 -23.00 -22.31
CA SER A 275 4.54 -21.54 -22.30
C SER A 275 6.00 -21.15 -22.09
N VAL A 276 6.37 -19.91 -22.43
CA VAL A 276 7.75 -19.40 -22.25
C VAL A 276 8.28 -19.60 -20.82
N ASP A 277 7.41 -19.44 -19.80
CA ASP A 277 7.68 -19.65 -18.37
C ASP A 277 7.81 -21.12 -17.93
N GLN A 278 7.75 -22.06 -18.88
CA GLN A 278 7.83 -23.51 -18.64
C GLN A 278 6.62 -24.11 -17.90
N VAL A 279 5.45 -23.48 -17.98
CA VAL A 279 4.18 -24.15 -17.63
C VAL A 279 3.82 -25.09 -18.78
N ARG A 280 3.50 -26.34 -18.44
CA ARG A 280 3.33 -27.45 -19.37
C ARG A 280 1.91 -28.02 -19.29
N MET A 281 1.20 -28.01 -20.41
CA MET A 281 -0.12 -28.62 -20.57
C MET A 281 0.03 -29.86 -21.45
N GLN A 282 -0.36 -31.03 -20.92
CA GLN A 282 -0.31 -32.29 -21.62
C GLN A 282 -1.70 -32.65 -22.15
N PHE A 283 -1.79 -32.90 -23.46
CA PHE A 283 -3.00 -33.30 -24.17
C PHE A 283 -2.89 -34.74 -24.68
N SER A 284 -4.01 -35.46 -24.72
CA SER A 284 -4.09 -36.82 -25.25
C SER A 284 -3.79 -36.88 -26.76
N ALA A 285 -3.71 -38.09 -27.32
CA ALA A 285 -3.63 -38.30 -28.78
C ALA A 285 -4.81 -37.69 -29.56
N THR A 286 -5.96 -37.51 -28.90
CA THR A 286 -7.18 -36.88 -29.43
C THR A 286 -7.33 -35.41 -29.04
N GLY A 287 -6.37 -34.83 -28.32
CA GLY A 287 -6.36 -33.41 -27.97
C GLY A 287 -7.05 -33.03 -26.66
N GLU A 288 -7.41 -33.97 -25.80
CA GLU A 288 -8.04 -33.70 -24.50
C GLU A 288 -6.99 -33.31 -23.45
N LEU A 289 -7.19 -32.23 -22.68
CA LEU A 289 -6.27 -31.89 -21.59
C LEU A 289 -6.30 -32.98 -20.49
N GLN A 290 -5.11 -33.50 -20.16
CA GLN A 290 -4.86 -34.55 -19.16
C GLN A 290 -4.14 -34.02 -17.90
N ALA A 291 -3.28 -33.01 -18.05
CA ALA A 291 -2.50 -32.46 -16.94
C ALA A 291 -2.01 -31.04 -17.22
N ILE A 292 -1.92 -30.22 -16.17
CA ILE A 292 -1.14 -28.97 -16.17
C ILE A 292 -0.04 -29.09 -15.11
N ARG A 293 1.18 -28.65 -15.43
CA ARG A 293 2.36 -28.72 -14.55
C ARG A 293 3.16 -27.42 -14.57
N ASP A 294 3.69 -27.03 -13.43
CA ASP A 294 4.73 -26.01 -13.32
C ASP A 294 6.12 -26.56 -13.73
N ARG A 295 7.14 -25.69 -13.70
CA ARG A 295 8.53 -26.02 -14.02
C ARG A 295 9.16 -27.08 -13.07
N ASN A 296 8.57 -27.30 -11.89
CA ASN A 296 8.95 -28.32 -10.92
C ASN A 296 8.16 -29.63 -11.05
N GLY A 297 7.32 -29.76 -12.08
CA GLY A 297 6.48 -30.95 -12.29
C GLY A 297 5.33 -31.08 -11.30
N GLN A 298 4.90 -29.99 -10.66
CA GLN A 298 3.77 -29.96 -9.73
C GLN A 298 2.53 -29.34 -10.39
N GLY A 299 1.34 -29.87 -10.12
CA GLY A 299 0.09 -29.32 -10.66
C GLY A 299 -1.05 -30.33 -10.73
N VAL A 300 -2.09 -29.98 -11.49
CA VAL A 300 -3.37 -30.69 -11.56
C VAL A 300 -3.36 -31.85 -12.55
N THR A 301 -3.73 -33.05 -12.12
CA THR A 301 -4.08 -34.19 -12.99
C THR A 301 -5.57 -34.16 -13.26
N ILE A 302 -5.98 -34.41 -14.51
CA ILE A 302 -7.38 -34.34 -14.95
C ILE A 302 -7.80 -35.73 -15.45
N GLU A 303 -8.74 -36.35 -14.77
CA GLU A 303 -9.38 -37.60 -15.23
C GLU A 303 -10.62 -37.27 -16.05
N ARG A 304 -10.87 -38.04 -17.12
CA ARG A 304 -12.06 -37.89 -17.97
C ARG A 304 -12.89 -39.17 -18.01
N ALA A 305 -14.20 -39.01 -18.16
CA ALA A 305 -15.16 -40.07 -18.42
C ALA A 305 -16.05 -39.64 -19.58
N SER A 306 -16.11 -40.43 -20.66
CA SER A 306 -16.84 -40.11 -21.89
C SER A 306 -16.50 -38.69 -22.42
N GLY A 307 -15.21 -38.34 -22.43
CA GLY A 307 -14.65 -37.04 -22.84
C GLY A 307 -14.83 -35.87 -21.85
N ARG A 308 -15.78 -35.98 -20.92
CA ARG A 308 -16.07 -34.97 -19.89
C ARG A 308 -15.08 -35.08 -18.73
N VAL A 309 -14.74 -33.96 -18.08
CA VAL A 309 -13.91 -33.95 -16.87
C VAL A 309 -14.66 -34.67 -15.75
N ARG A 310 -14.03 -35.63 -15.08
CA ARG A 310 -14.62 -36.35 -13.94
C ARG A 310 -14.01 -35.86 -12.62
N THR A 311 -12.69 -35.79 -12.57
CA THR A 311 -11.94 -35.30 -11.41
C THR A 311 -10.79 -34.42 -11.86
N VAL A 312 -10.41 -33.47 -11.00
CA VAL A 312 -9.19 -32.68 -11.14
C VAL A 312 -8.48 -32.68 -9.79
N ALA A 313 -7.34 -33.36 -9.69
CA ALA A 313 -6.66 -33.64 -8.42
C ALA A 313 -5.26 -33.01 -8.37
N ASN A 314 -4.88 -32.52 -7.19
CA ASN A 314 -3.52 -32.07 -6.90
C ASN A 314 -3.18 -32.33 -5.42
N GLY A 315 -2.21 -33.22 -5.17
CA GLY A 315 -1.93 -33.73 -3.83
C GLY A 315 -3.16 -34.46 -3.27
N ARG A 316 -3.53 -34.17 -2.03
CA ARG A 316 -4.71 -34.76 -1.36
C ARG A 316 -5.98 -33.90 -1.50
N ARG A 317 -5.95 -32.85 -2.33
CA ARG A 317 -7.09 -31.96 -2.64
C ARG A 317 -7.59 -32.25 -4.06
N ALA A 318 -8.90 -32.20 -4.28
CA ALA A 318 -9.51 -32.51 -5.58
C ALA A 318 -10.84 -31.80 -5.82
N LEU A 319 -11.15 -31.58 -7.10
CA LEU A 319 -12.47 -31.22 -7.61
C LEU A 319 -13.10 -32.47 -8.23
N SER A 320 -14.39 -32.73 -7.99
CA SER A 320 -15.17 -33.72 -8.74
C SER A 320 -16.38 -33.08 -9.41
N TYR A 321 -16.68 -33.53 -10.64
CA TYR A 321 -17.65 -32.91 -11.53
C TYR A 321 -18.87 -33.81 -11.70
N GLU A 322 -20.06 -33.24 -11.48
CA GLU A 322 -21.36 -33.90 -11.64
C GLU A 322 -22.15 -33.22 -12.76
N TYR A 323 -22.79 -34.02 -13.61
CA TYR A 323 -23.48 -33.56 -14.82
C TYR A 323 -24.97 -33.92 -14.78
N ASN A 324 -25.81 -33.10 -15.40
CA ASN A 324 -27.22 -33.43 -15.65
C ASN A 324 -27.37 -34.39 -16.86
N SER A 325 -28.62 -34.79 -17.14
CA SER A 325 -29.03 -35.58 -18.31
C SER A 325 -28.46 -35.05 -19.63
N ASP A 326 -28.54 -33.73 -19.79
CA ASP A 326 -28.20 -32.99 -21.00
C ASP A 326 -26.68 -32.79 -21.16
N GLY A 327 -25.92 -33.12 -20.11
CA GLY A 327 -24.45 -33.10 -20.11
C GLY A 327 -23.81 -31.76 -19.76
N GLN A 328 -24.57 -30.88 -19.13
CA GLN A 328 -24.09 -29.65 -18.50
C GLN A 328 -23.61 -29.96 -17.07
N ILE A 329 -22.64 -29.21 -16.56
CA ILE A 329 -22.14 -29.37 -15.19
C ILE A 329 -23.25 -28.91 -14.24
N ALA A 330 -23.79 -29.81 -13.42
CA ALA A 330 -24.78 -29.49 -12.39
C ALA A 330 -24.13 -29.09 -11.06
N SER A 331 -22.96 -29.66 -10.74
CA SER A 331 -22.18 -29.29 -9.57
C SER A 331 -20.69 -29.58 -9.75
N VAL A 332 -19.84 -28.78 -9.11
CA VAL A 332 -18.43 -29.10 -8.89
C VAL A 332 -18.19 -29.16 -7.39
N ARG A 333 -17.77 -30.31 -6.87
CA ARG A 333 -17.52 -30.52 -5.44
C ARG A 333 -16.03 -30.41 -5.16
N MET A 334 -15.64 -29.44 -4.33
CA MET A 334 -14.32 -29.40 -3.71
C MET A 334 -14.23 -30.48 -2.62
N SER A 335 -13.08 -31.15 -2.52
CA SER A 335 -12.80 -32.17 -1.50
C SER A 335 -11.35 -32.05 -1.01
N ALA A 336 -11.15 -32.15 0.30
CA ALA A 336 -9.84 -32.04 0.95
C ALA A 336 -9.80 -32.84 2.27
N PRO A 337 -8.61 -33.12 2.85
CA PRO A 337 -8.49 -34.00 4.01
C PRO A 337 -9.14 -33.45 5.28
N GLY A 338 -9.98 -34.25 5.95
CA GLY A 338 -10.54 -33.91 7.26
C GLY A 338 -11.64 -32.83 7.26
N VAL A 339 -12.15 -32.44 6.10
CA VAL A 339 -13.21 -31.43 5.94
C VAL A 339 -14.34 -31.94 5.05
N ALA A 340 -15.57 -31.50 5.29
CA ALA A 340 -16.74 -31.92 4.51
C ALA A 340 -16.73 -31.33 3.08
N PRO A 341 -17.03 -32.09 2.01
CA PRO A 341 -16.99 -31.57 0.64
C PRO A 341 -17.91 -30.38 0.38
N ARG A 342 -17.43 -29.38 -0.39
CA ARG A 342 -18.12 -28.12 -0.68
C ARG A 342 -18.56 -28.04 -2.14
N PRO A 343 -19.86 -27.95 -2.45
CA PRO A 343 -20.37 -27.88 -3.82
C PRO A 343 -20.55 -26.43 -4.30
N VAL A 344 -19.98 -26.11 -5.46
CA VAL A 344 -20.58 -25.08 -6.34
C VAL A 344 -21.73 -25.75 -7.11
N ARG A 345 -22.85 -25.06 -7.31
CA ARG A 345 -24.03 -25.58 -8.02
C ARG A 345 -24.41 -24.69 -9.19
N TYR A 346 -24.91 -25.29 -10.27
CA TYR A 346 -25.26 -24.62 -11.52
C TYR A 346 -26.68 -25.00 -11.95
N GLU A 347 -27.43 -24.03 -12.47
CA GLU A 347 -28.85 -24.14 -12.79
C GLU A 347 -29.12 -23.69 -14.23
N TYR A 348 -30.01 -24.39 -14.93
CA TYR A 348 -30.22 -24.21 -16.37
C TYR A 348 -31.69 -24.08 -16.76
N ALA A 349 -31.95 -23.28 -17.79
CA ALA A 349 -33.20 -23.25 -18.54
C ALA A 349 -32.88 -23.20 -20.03
N ASP A 350 -33.57 -24.00 -20.86
CA ASP A 350 -33.37 -24.10 -22.31
C ASP A 350 -31.89 -24.20 -22.75
N GLY A 351 -31.10 -25.00 -22.01
CA GLY A 351 -29.67 -25.20 -22.27
C GLY A 351 -28.75 -24.06 -21.84
N ARG A 352 -29.25 -22.94 -21.28
CA ARG A 352 -28.49 -21.76 -20.84
C ARG A 352 -28.32 -21.73 -19.33
N LEU A 353 -27.16 -21.27 -18.85
CA LEU A 353 -26.85 -21.11 -17.43
C LEU A 353 -27.63 -19.92 -16.86
N VAL A 354 -28.67 -20.17 -16.06
CA VAL A 354 -29.53 -19.13 -15.45
C VAL A 354 -29.22 -18.88 -13.98
N GLY A 355 -28.45 -19.75 -13.33
CA GLY A 355 -28.05 -19.56 -11.94
C GLY A 355 -26.78 -20.30 -11.55
N VAL A 356 -26.02 -19.71 -10.64
CA VAL A 356 -24.84 -20.30 -9.99
C VAL A 356 -24.92 -20.03 -8.50
N THR A 357 -24.65 -21.05 -7.69
CA THR A 357 -24.65 -20.94 -6.21
C THR A 357 -23.30 -21.35 -5.66
N SER A 358 -22.69 -20.46 -4.88
CA SER A 358 -21.41 -20.67 -4.19
C SER A 358 -21.51 -21.73 -3.07
N PRO A 359 -20.38 -22.21 -2.53
CA PRO A 359 -20.37 -23.14 -1.39
C PRO A 359 -21.18 -22.69 -0.17
N GLY A 360 -21.12 -21.40 0.19
CA GLY A 360 -21.89 -20.80 1.28
C GLY A 360 -23.35 -20.47 0.94
N GLY A 361 -23.85 -20.92 -0.22
CA GLY A 361 -25.25 -20.75 -0.62
C GLY A 361 -25.55 -19.43 -1.33
N ILE A 362 -24.54 -18.64 -1.70
CA ILE A 362 -24.74 -17.34 -2.33
C ILE A 362 -25.04 -17.53 -3.82
N ARG A 363 -26.26 -17.18 -4.24
CA ARG A 363 -26.77 -17.41 -5.60
C ARG A 363 -26.68 -16.16 -6.49
N THR A 364 -26.05 -16.28 -7.66
CA THR A 364 -26.09 -15.31 -8.76
C THR A 364 -27.02 -15.83 -9.87
N ARG A 365 -27.77 -14.93 -10.51
CA ARG A 365 -28.77 -15.22 -11.56
C ARG A 365 -28.42 -14.52 -12.86
N TYR A 366 -28.80 -15.12 -13.99
CA TYR A 366 -28.46 -14.66 -15.34
C TYR A 366 -29.68 -14.62 -16.26
N GLU A 367 -29.83 -13.53 -17.02
CA GLU A 367 -30.93 -13.32 -17.96
C GLU A 367 -30.39 -13.17 -19.39
N TYR A 368 -31.18 -13.59 -20.38
CA TYR A 368 -30.76 -13.66 -21.79
C TYR A 368 -31.81 -13.03 -22.73
N SER A 369 -31.35 -12.35 -23.78
CA SER A 369 -32.18 -11.90 -24.91
C SER A 369 -31.51 -12.24 -26.23
N ALA A 370 -32.29 -12.64 -27.23
CA ALA A 370 -31.79 -13.20 -28.51
C ALA A 370 -30.73 -14.32 -28.34
N GLY A 371 -30.71 -15.00 -27.19
CA GLY A 371 -29.72 -16.02 -26.83
C GLY A 371 -28.41 -15.50 -26.22
N ARG A 372 -28.15 -14.18 -26.21
CA ARG A 372 -26.98 -13.54 -25.56
C ARG A 372 -27.31 -13.13 -24.12
N LEU A 373 -26.31 -13.11 -23.24
CA LEU A 373 -26.47 -12.70 -21.84
C LEU A 373 -26.74 -11.19 -21.78
N ILE A 374 -27.79 -10.77 -21.09
CA ILE A 374 -28.15 -9.35 -20.92
C ILE A 374 -27.99 -8.83 -19.49
N SER A 375 -28.13 -9.66 -18.46
CA SER A 375 -28.08 -9.19 -17.07
C SER A 375 -27.51 -10.23 -16.11
N GLU A 376 -26.98 -9.73 -15.00
CA GLU A 376 -26.43 -10.52 -13.90
C GLU A 376 -26.94 -9.95 -12.56
N THR A 377 -27.72 -10.74 -11.82
CA THR A 377 -28.26 -10.32 -10.51
C THR A 377 -27.63 -11.12 -9.37
N VAL A 378 -27.02 -10.40 -8.44
CA VAL A 378 -26.05 -10.96 -7.49
C VAL A 378 -26.70 -11.09 -6.10
N GLY A 379 -27.06 -12.31 -5.69
CA GLY A 379 -27.66 -12.56 -4.37
C GLY A 379 -29.07 -11.98 -4.24
N ASN A 380 -29.27 -11.16 -3.21
CA ASN A 380 -30.51 -10.42 -2.94
C ASN A 380 -30.49 -8.95 -3.41
N ALA A 381 -29.62 -8.59 -4.37
CA ALA A 381 -29.66 -7.28 -5.03
C ALA A 381 -31.06 -6.97 -5.60
N GLY A 382 -31.51 -5.72 -5.47
CA GLY A 382 -32.80 -5.24 -5.98
C GLY A 382 -32.79 -4.97 -7.49
N LYS A 383 -31.60 -4.86 -8.07
CA LYS A 383 -31.34 -4.68 -9.50
C LYS A 383 -30.23 -5.64 -9.98
N PRO A 384 -30.15 -5.96 -11.28
CA PRO A 384 -28.94 -6.54 -11.85
C PRO A 384 -27.77 -5.53 -11.77
N ALA A 385 -26.54 -6.04 -11.72
CA ALA A 385 -25.32 -5.22 -11.71
C ALA A 385 -25.19 -4.38 -13.00
N TYR A 386 -25.63 -4.94 -14.12
CA TYR A 386 -25.73 -4.29 -15.42
C TYR A 386 -26.89 -4.88 -16.24
N VAL A 387 -27.42 -4.09 -17.18
CA VAL A 387 -28.31 -4.51 -18.27
C VAL A 387 -27.66 -4.12 -19.59
N THR A 388 -27.43 -5.10 -20.46
CA THR A 388 -26.69 -4.99 -21.72
C THR A 388 -27.62 -5.07 -22.93
N GLU A 389 -27.44 -4.16 -23.88
CA GLU A 389 -28.14 -4.12 -25.17
C GLU A 389 -27.16 -4.39 -26.32
N TYR A 390 -27.59 -5.13 -27.34
CA TYR A 390 -26.77 -5.53 -28.49
C TYR A 390 -27.36 -5.03 -29.81
N ASP A 391 -26.51 -4.78 -30.80
CA ASP A 391 -26.93 -4.67 -32.20
C ASP A 391 -27.17 -6.05 -32.86
N ALA A 392 -27.52 -6.03 -34.16
CA ALA A 392 -27.75 -7.24 -34.95
C ALA A 392 -26.50 -8.13 -35.05
N ASP A 393 -25.32 -7.52 -35.22
CA ASP A 393 -24.04 -8.23 -35.33
C ASP A 393 -23.63 -8.89 -33.99
N GLY A 394 -23.98 -8.27 -32.87
CA GLY A 394 -23.72 -8.74 -31.51
C GLY A 394 -22.78 -7.88 -30.69
N ARG A 395 -22.58 -6.62 -31.08
CA ARG A 395 -21.79 -5.63 -30.35
C ARG A 395 -22.66 -4.92 -29.31
N VAL A 396 -22.12 -4.67 -28.12
CA VAL A 396 -22.83 -4.03 -27.00
C VAL A 396 -23.03 -2.53 -27.27
N VAL A 397 -24.22 -2.14 -27.71
CA VAL A 397 -24.56 -0.73 -28.03
C VAL A 397 -24.80 0.12 -26.79
N ALA A 398 -25.27 -0.50 -25.70
CA ALA A 398 -25.47 0.16 -24.43
C ALA A 398 -25.38 -0.81 -23.25
N GLN A 399 -25.04 -0.25 -22.09
CA GLN A 399 -24.97 -0.95 -20.83
C GLN A 399 -25.46 0.02 -19.77
N THR A 400 -26.46 -0.37 -19.00
CA THR A 400 -27.03 0.43 -17.91
C THR A 400 -26.69 -0.26 -16.59
N ASP A 401 -25.97 0.41 -15.69
CA ASP A 401 -25.55 -0.17 -14.41
C ASP A 401 -26.68 -0.19 -13.36
N ALA A 402 -26.41 -0.79 -12.19
CA ALA A 402 -27.33 -0.78 -11.05
C ALA A 402 -27.67 0.62 -10.49
N LYS A 403 -26.86 1.67 -10.73
CA LYS A 403 -27.21 3.06 -10.36
C LYS A 403 -28.21 3.64 -11.37
N GLY A 404 -28.17 3.19 -12.63
CA GLY A 404 -28.89 3.76 -13.77
C GLY A 404 -27.98 4.55 -14.72
N GLY A 405 -26.65 4.52 -14.49
CA GLY A 405 -25.66 5.09 -15.39
C GLY A 405 -25.61 4.29 -16.69
N ARG A 406 -25.86 4.97 -17.82
CA ARG A 406 -25.92 4.35 -19.15
C ARG A 406 -24.69 4.69 -19.99
N SER A 407 -23.77 3.74 -20.10
CA SER A 407 -22.71 3.75 -21.11
C SER A 407 -23.30 3.40 -22.48
N THR A 408 -22.75 3.97 -23.55
CA THR A 408 -23.12 3.66 -24.95
C THR A 408 -21.89 3.52 -25.83
N TRP A 409 -21.98 2.75 -26.91
CA TRP A 409 -20.88 2.51 -27.85
C TRP A 409 -21.33 2.71 -29.30
N SER A 410 -20.37 3.12 -30.14
CA SER A 410 -20.44 2.99 -31.59
C SER A 410 -19.12 2.44 -32.14
N TRP A 411 -19.20 1.82 -33.31
CA TRP A 411 -18.05 1.31 -34.07
C TRP A 411 -18.18 1.77 -35.52
N ASP A 412 -17.05 2.16 -36.09
CA ASP A 412 -16.85 2.42 -37.51
C ASP A 412 -15.72 1.53 -38.01
N THR A 413 -15.78 1.07 -39.26
CA THR A 413 -14.80 0.12 -39.83
C THR A 413 -14.58 0.38 -41.31
N GLU A 414 -13.38 0.84 -41.67
CA GLU A 414 -12.96 1.12 -43.04
C GLU A 414 -11.79 0.19 -43.43
N GLY A 415 -12.14 -0.96 -44.03
CA GLY A 415 -11.16 -1.93 -44.54
C GLY A 415 -10.32 -2.58 -43.44
N ILE A 416 -9.07 -2.11 -43.26
CA ILE A 416 -8.17 -2.57 -42.18
C ILE A 416 -8.19 -1.67 -40.94
N ARG A 417 -8.93 -0.56 -40.99
CA ARG A 417 -9.06 0.40 -39.89
C ARG A 417 -10.40 0.25 -39.19
N GLY A 418 -10.42 0.55 -37.90
CA GLY A 418 -11.65 0.62 -37.13
C GLY A 418 -11.55 1.67 -36.03
N THR A 419 -12.68 2.24 -35.66
CA THR A 419 -12.79 3.24 -34.59
C THR A 419 -13.92 2.82 -33.66
N SER A 420 -13.66 2.70 -32.36
CA SER A 420 -14.70 2.49 -31.35
C SER A 420 -14.83 3.70 -30.45
N THR A 421 -16.03 4.23 -30.26
CA THR A 421 -16.30 5.31 -29.31
C THR A 421 -17.22 4.82 -28.20
N MET A 422 -16.71 4.75 -26.97
CA MET A 422 -17.57 4.66 -25.79
C MET A 422 -17.93 6.08 -25.33
N THR A 423 -19.22 6.35 -25.11
CA THR A 423 -19.69 7.53 -24.36
C THR A 423 -20.14 7.07 -22.97
N ASP A 424 -19.53 7.63 -21.93
CA ASP A 424 -19.86 7.33 -20.52
C ASP A 424 -21.18 7.99 -20.06
N PRO A 425 -21.73 7.62 -18.88
CA PRO A 425 -22.98 8.18 -18.36
C PRO A 425 -22.98 9.70 -18.11
N THR A 426 -21.80 10.34 -18.13
CA THR A 426 -21.61 11.80 -18.00
C THR A 426 -21.35 12.49 -19.34
N GLY A 427 -21.42 11.76 -20.46
CA GLY A 427 -21.22 12.27 -21.82
C GLY A 427 -19.75 12.33 -22.26
N GLY A 428 -18.81 11.89 -21.42
CA GLY A 428 -17.39 11.82 -21.76
C GLY A 428 -17.13 10.74 -22.81
N LYS A 429 -16.28 11.03 -23.79
CA LYS A 429 -16.02 10.15 -24.95
C LYS A 429 -14.62 9.58 -24.95
N TRP A 430 -14.52 8.26 -24.95
CA TRP A 430 -13.29 7.50 -25.10
C TRP A 430 -13.25 6.90 -26.50
N ILE A 431 -12.29 7.32 -27.32
CA ILE A 431 -12.17 6.92 -28.73
C ILE A 431 -10.92 6.06 -28.90
N ASN A 432 -11.07 4.86 -29.44
CA ASN A 432 -9.95 3.99 -29.81
C ASN A 432 -9.90 3.83 -31.32
N GLU A 433 -8.71 4.01 -31.90
CA GLU A 433 -8.42 3.83 -33.32
C GLU A 433 -7.53 2.60 -33.51
N TYR A 434 -7.89 1.78 -34.49
CA TYR A 434 -7.29 0.48 -34.78
C TYR A 434 -6.76 0.42 -36.21
N GLU A 435 -5.62 -0.23 -36.44
CA GLU A 435 -5.18 -0.67 -37.77
C GLU A 435 -4.70 -2.13 -37.71
N ARG A 436 -5.20 -3.00 -38.61
CA ARG A 436 -5.00 -4.47 -38.58
C ARG A 436 -5.41 -5.10 -37.24
N ASN A 437 -6.50 -4.61 -36.65
CA ASN A 437 -7.00 -4.96 -35.31
C ASN A 437 -6.09 -4.54 -34.14
N TRP A 438 -5.00 -3.80 -34.36
CA TRP A 438 -4.12 -3.30 -33.30
C TRP A 438 -4.52 -1.89 -32.88
N LEU A 439 -4.74 -1.65 -31.58
CA LEU A 439 -4.94 -0.30 -31.03
C LEU A 439 -3.71 0.54 -31.35
N ILE A 440 -3.85 1.52 -32.26
CA ILE A 440 -2.77 2.43 -32.67
C ILE A 440 -2.89 3.81 -31.99
N ARG A 441 -4.10 4.19 -31.55
CA ARG A 441 -4.34 5.42 -30.81
C ARG A 441 -5.55 5.31 -29.90
N GLN A 442 -5.47 5.94 -28.73
CA GLN A 442 -6.57 6.13 -27.80
C GLN A 442 -6.69 7.64 -27.52
N THR A 443 -7.91 8.17 -27.47
CA THR A 443 -8.22 9.56 -27.11
C THR A 443 -9.19 9.58 -25.93
N ASP A 444 -8.90 10.38 -24.91
CA ASP A 444 -9.73 10.54 -23.72
C ASP A 444 -10.80 11.65 -23.90
N PRO A 445 -11.75 11.80 -22.95
CA PRO A 445 -12.81 12.80 -23.05
C PRO A 445 -12.34 14.26 -22.98
N THR A 446 -11.07 14.52 -22.66
CA THR A 446 -10.46 15.86 -22.68
C THR A 446 -9.69 16.14 -23.97
N GLY A 447 -9.63 15.16 -24.88
CA GLY A 447 -8.88 15.22 -26.14
C GLY A 447 -7.40 14.87 -26.00
N ALA A 448 -6.96 14.35 -24.85
CA ALA A 448 -5.60 13.84 -24.68
C ALA A 448 -5.45 12.50 -25.40
N THR A 449 -4.34 12.31 -26.12
CA THR A 449 -4.09 11.15 -26.97
C THR A 449 -2.92 10.30 -26.48
N ALA A 450 -3.09 8.99 -26.41
CA ALA A 450 -2.01 8.01 -26.41
C ALA A 450 -1.87 7.39 -27.80
N THR A 451 -0.64 7.06 -28.22
CA THR A 451 -0.36 6.38 -29.50
C THR A 451 0.54 5.17 -29.29
N PHE A 452 0.41 4.16 -30.16
CA PHE A 452 1.04 2.85 -30.03
C PHE A 452 1.59 2.38 -31.39
N HIS A 453 2.79 1.82 -31.40
CA HIS A 453 3.43 1.32 -32.62
C HIS A 453 4.00 -0.09 -32.42
N TYR A 454 3.86 -0.92 -33.44
CA TYR A 454 4.19 -2.35 -33.40
C TYR A 454 5.14 -2.71 -34.55
N ASP A 455 5.95 -3.75 -34.39
CA ASP A 455 6.73 -4.35 -35.47
C ASP A 455 5.91 -5.34 -36.33
N ALA A 456 6.56 -6.00 -37.30
CA ALA A 456 5.91 -6.95 -38.20
C ALA A 456 5.50 -8.28 -37.53
N ASP A 457 6.13 -8.63 -36.40
CA ASP A 457 5.77 -9.77 -35.55
C ASP A 457 4.78 -9.36 -34.43
N GLY A 458 4.34 -8.09 -34.44
CA GLY A 458 3.38 -7.53 -33.51
C GLY A 458 3.92 -7.12 -32.15
N ASN A 459 5.24 -7.14 -31.92
CA ASN A 459 5.76 -6.67 -30.64
C ASN A 459 5.54 -5.15 -30.54
N LEU A 460 5.06 -4.67 -29.39
CA LEU A 460 4.82 -3.24 -29.14
C LEU A 460 6.17 -2.53 -29.07
N ILE A 461 6.61 -1.91 -30.17
CA ILE A 461 7.93 -1.29 -30.26
C ILE A 461 7.97 0.16 -29.82
N ARG A 462 6.83 0.88 -29.69
CA ARG A 462 6.75 2.25 -29.12
C ARG A 462 5.38 2.59 -28.53
N VAL A 463 5.34 3.54 -27.60
CA VAL A 463 4.11 4.16 -27.04
C VAL A 463 4.38 5.65 -26.81
N PHE A 464 3.45 6.59 -27.07
CA PHE A 464 3.64 8.01 -26.71
C PHE A 464 2.39 8.64 -26.09
N ASP A 465 2.59 9.58 -25.17
CA ASP A 465 1.57 10.46 -24.58
C ASP A 465 1.21 11.65 -25.51
N SER A 466 0.34 12.54 -25.01
CA SER A 466 -0.14 13.72 -25.73
C SER A 466 0.85 14.90 -25.79
N LEU A 467 2.02 14.75 -25.17
CA LEU A 467 3.15 15.68 -25.18
C LEU A 467 4.33 15.13 -26.02
N GLY A 468 4.29 13.86 -26.41
CA GLY A 468 5.33 13.15 -27.17
C GLY A 468 6.33 12.37 -26.32
N HIS A 469 6.10 12.24 -25.01
CA HIS A 469 6.90 11.41 -24.11
C HIS A 469 6.50 9.94 -24.24
N GLY A 470 7.46 9.02 -24.22
CA GLY A 470 7.17 7.60 -24.07
C GLY A 470 8.15 6.66 -24.77
N ALA A 471 7.66 5.44 -24.97
CA ALA A 471 8.36 4.17 -25.01
C ALA A 471 8.99 3.72 -26.32
N ARG A 472 9.96 2.81 -26.21
CA ARG A 472 10.58 2.05 -27.31
C ARG A 472 11.15 0.72 -26.83
N HIS A 473 10.96 -0.38 -27.55
CA HIS A 473 11.43 -1.71 -27.09
C HIS A 473 12.19 -2.47 -28.18
N GLU A 474 13.32 -3.08 -27.79
CA GLU A 474 14.15 -3.98 -28.60
C GLU A 474 13.80 -5.44 -28.23
N TYR A 475 13.37 -6.23 -29.20
CA TYR A 475 13.03 -7.65 -29.03
C TYR A 475 14.06 -8.56 -29.71
N ASP A 476 14.31 -9.74 -29.14
CA ASP A 476 15.00 -10.82 -29.86
C ASP A 476 14.04 -11.63 -30.74
N ALA A 477 14.60 -12.54 -31.55
CA ALA A 477 13.86 -13.43 -32.45
C ALA A 477 12.95 -14.48 -31.74
N LEU A 478 12.76 -14.37 -30.42
CA LEU A 478 11.79 -15.13 -29.62
C LEU A 478 10.75 -14.20 -28.97
N GLY A 479 10.66 -12.93 -29.37
CA GLY A 479 9.72 -11.95 -28.83
C GLY A 479 10.03 -11.53 -27.38
N ARG A 480 11.29 -11.65 -26.94
CA ARG A 480 11.73 -11.31 -25.58
C ARG A 480 12.44 -9.96 -25.58
N VAL A 481 12.05 -9.08 -24.65
CA VAL A 481 12.60 -7.71 -24.53
C VAL A 481 14.07 -7.76 -24.10
N VAL A 482 15.00 -7.50 -25.03
CA VAL A 482 16.45 -7.49 -24.75
C VAL A 482 16.96 -6.13 -24.27
N ALA A 483 16.29 -5.06 -24.71
CA ALA A 483 16.47 -3.72 -24.19
C ALA A 483 15.18 -2.92 -24.36
N SER A 484 15.12 -1.81 -23.64
CA SER A 484 13.94 -0.99 -23.46
C SER A 484 14.36 0.47 -23.45
N THR A 485 13.57 1.43 -23.92
CA THR A 485 14.02 2.81 -24.07
C THR A 485 12.92 3.83 -24.23
N ASP A 486 12.77 4.84 -23.38
CA ASP A 486 11.57 5.71 -23.40
C ASP A 486 11.86 7.23 -23.41
N ALA A 487 11.33 8.00 -22.46
CA ALA A 487 11.22 9.45 -22.52
C ALA A 487 12.42 10.32 -22.02
N VAL A 488 13.22 9.97 -20.99
CA VAL A 488 14.41 10.78 -20.57
C VAL A 488 15.78 10.32 -21.07
N GLY A 489 16.45 9.34 -20.40
CA GLY A 489 17.87 9.58 -20.03
C GLY A 489 18.82 8.46 -19.49
N ALA A 490 18.53 7.16 -19.57
CA ALA A 490 18.92 6.04 -18.68
C ALA A 490 18.39 4.65 -19.18
N VAL A 491 19.11 3.52 -19.40
CA VAL A 491 18.53 2.31 -20.19
C VAL A 491 18.66 1.04 -19.23
N THR A 492 17.63 0.16 -19.18
CA THR A 492 17.77 -1.25 -18.78
C THR A 492 18.04 -2.20 -19.96
N ARG A 493 18.99 -3.14 -19.79
CA ARG A 493 19.27 -4.23 -20.74
C ARG A 493 19.24 -5.62 -20.09
N ARG A 494 18.90 -6.65 -20.87
CA ARG A 494 18.78 -8.05 -20.42
C ARG A 494 19.76 -9.02 -21.07
N THR A 495 19.98 -10.14 -20.39
CA THR A 495 20.49 -11.37 -20.97
C THR A 495 19.64 -12.55 -20.51
N TYR A 496 19.15 -13.36 -21.45
CA TYR A 496 18.33 -14.55 -21.18
C TYR A 496 19.12 -15.84 -21.43
N ASN A 497 18.77 -16.92 -20.71
CA ASN A 497 19.23 -18.28 -21.03
C ASN A 497 18.31 -18.96 -22.09
N ALA A 498 18.65 -20.20 -22.46
CA ALA A 498 17.87 -21.02 -23.40
C ALA A 498 16.54 -21.57 -22.83
N ARG A 499 16.23 -21.34 -21.54
CA ARG A 499 14.94 -21.65 -20.89
C ARG A 499 14.05 -20.42 -20.69
N ASN A 500 14.50 -19.25 -21.15
CA ASN A 500 13.89 -17.93 -20.98
C ASN A 500 13.97 -17.33 -19.57
N ASP A 501 14.83 -17.85 -18.69
CA ASP A 501 15.15 -17.16 -17.44
C ASP A 501 16.15 -16.02 -17.71
N VAL A 502 15.99 -14.87 -17.04
CA VAL A 502 16.91 -13.73 -17.13
C VAL A 502 18.14 -14.05 -16.28
N VAL A 503 19.32 -14.18 -16.90
CA VAL A 503 20.61 -14.46 -16.21
C VAL A 503 21.42 -13.21 -15.90
N ALA A 504 21.12 -12.09 -16.55
CA ALA A 504 21.63 -10.78 -16.15
C ALA A 504 20.70 -9.62 -16.53
N THR A 505 20.78 -8.57 -15.73
CA THR A 505 20.24 -7.23 -16.02
C THR A 505 21.40 -6.24 -15.90
N VAL A 506 21.41 -5.24 -16.78
CA VAL A 506 22.21 -4.02 -16.59
C VAL A 506 21.22 -2.88 -16.45
N ASP A 507 21.39 -2.04 -15.43
CA ASP A 507 20.52 -0.90 -15.17
C ASP A 507 21.05 0.41 -15.81
N PRO A 508 20.27 1.51 -15.76
CA PRO A 508 20.67 2.79 -16.33
C PRO A 508 21.98 3.40 -15.88
N LEU A 509 22.45 3.06 -14.68
CA LEU A 509 23.72 3.54 -14.14
C LEU A 509 24.89 2.62 -14.57
N GLY A 510 24.64 1.70 -15.51
CA GLY A 510 25.59 0.71 -16.00
C GLY A 510 25.82 -0.45 -15.03
N ARG A 511 25.05 -0.52 -13.94
CA ARG A 511 25.31 -1.44 -12.83
C ARG A 511 24.69 -2.80 -13.17
N ARG A 512 25.46 -3.88 -13.02
CA ARG A 512 25.10 -5.23 -13.51
C ARG A 512 24.76 -6.18 -12.37
N THR A 513 23.55 -6.73 -12.42
CA THR A 513 23.07 -7.79 -11.53
C THR A 513 22.96 -9.10 -12.30
N THR A 514 23.29 -10.23 -11.66
CA THR A 514 23.29 -11.56 -12.27
C THR A 514 22.56 -12.61 -11.43
N TYR A 515 22.04 -13.64 -12.10
CA TYR A 515 21.08 -14.58 -11.51
C TYR A 515 21.43 -16.03 -11.88
N SER A 516 21.42 -16.89 -10.86
CA SER A 516 21.70 -18.32 -10.95
C SER A 516 20.43 -19.12 -10.74
N TYR A 517 20.26 -20.18 -11.53
CA TYR A 517 19.09 -21.04 -11.50
C TYR A 517 19.49 -22.52 -11.42
N ASP A 518 18.65 -23.34 -10.78
CA ASP A 518 18.80 -24.79 -10.87
C ASP A 518 18.35 -25.34 -12.25
N VAL A 519 18.48 -26.66 -12.44
CA VAL A 519 18.07 -27.35 -13.67
C VAL A 519 16.56 -27.30 -13.96
N ARG A 520 15.75 -26.84 -13.00
CA ARG A 520 14.29 -26.70 -13.08
C ARG A 520 13.85 -25.25 -13.25
N GLY A 521 14.78 -24.29 -13.20
CA GLY A 521 14.50 -22.86 -13.30
C GLY A 521 14.06 -22.23 -11.97
N ASN A 522 14.40 -22.80 -10.82
CA ASN A 522 14.25 -22.13 -9.52
C ASN A 522 15.46 -21.19 -9.30
N LEU A 523 15.24 -19.98 -8.80
CA LEU A 523 16.29 -18.98 -8.56
C LEU A 523 17.14 -19.38 -7.35
N THR A 524 18.30 -20.00 -7.56
CA THR A 524 19.16 -20.52 -6.49
C THR A 524 20.15 -19.51 -5.93
N GLY A 525 20.47 -18.46 -6.69
CA GLY A 525 21.48 -17.50 -6.28
C GLY A 525 21.48 -16.24 -7.13
N THR A 526 22.12 -15.23 -6.58
CA THR A 526 21.97 -13.84 -7.00
C THR A 526 23.26 -13.11 -6.68
N ALA A 527 23.66 -12.16 -7.53
CA ALA A 527 24.86 -11.37 -7.28
C ALA A 527 24.75 -9.96 -7.85
N TYR A 528 25.08 -8.96 -7.03
CA TYR A 528 25.12 -7.56 -7.44
C TYR A 528 26.24 -6.78 -6.74
N ALA A 529 27.19 -6.22 -7.51
CA ALA A 529 28.30 -5.37 -7.04
C ALA A 529 28.96 -5.84 -5.71
N GLY A 530 29.22 -7.14 -5.59
CA GLY A 530 29.84 -7.79 -4.43
C GLY A 530 28.88 -8.42 -3.42
N ARG A 531 27.60 -8.00 -3.38
CA ARG A 531 26.52 -8.69 -2.64
C ARG A 531 26.22 -10.03 -3.31
N THR A 532 26.04 -11.10 -2.55
CA THR A 532 25.53 -12.39 -3.08
C THR A 532 24.58 -13.07 -2.10
N SER A 533 23.35 -13.40 -2.51
CA SER A 533 22.41 -14.18 -1.71
C SER A 533 22.02 -15.50 -2.39
N SER A 534 21.44 -16.44 -1.64
CA SER A 534 21.17 -17.80 -2.15
C SER A 534 19.96 -18.49 -1.53
N VAL A 535 19.28 -19.31 -2.33
CA VAL A 535 18.02 -19.99 -2.00
C VAL A 535 18.18 -21.50 -2.21
N SER A 536 17.71 -22.28 -1.23
CA SER A 536 17.62 -23.75 -1.30
C SER A 536 16.17 -24.17 -1.49
N TYR A 537 15.95 -25.22 -2.28
CA TYR A 537 14.63 -25.76 -2.60
C TYR A 537 14.49 -27.24 -2.25
N ASP A 538 13.27 -27.70 -1.97
CA ASP A 538 12.94 -29.12 -1.89
C ASP A 538 12.63 -29.72 -3.28
N PRO A 539 12.51 -31.06 -3.42
CA PRO A 539 12.13 -31.70 -4.68
C PRO A 539 10.75 -31.34 -5.23
N ARG A 540 9.92 -30.57 -4.51
CA ARG A 540 8.61 -30.03 -4.97
C ARG A 540 8.72 -28.56 -5.40
N GLY A 541 9.88 -27.91 -5.27
CA GLY A 541 10.09 -26.49 -5.58
C GLY A 541 9.69 -25.52 -4.46
N LEU A 542 9.59 -25.98 -3.21
CA LEU A 542 9.37 -25.12 -2.04
C LEU A 542 10.71 -24.63 -1.47
N VAL A 543 10.79 -23.36 -1.04
CA VAL A 543 12.02 -22.79 -0.46
C VAL A 543 12.29 -23.42 0.91
N THR A 544 13.32 -24.24 1.07
CA THR A 544 13.66 -24.88 2.37
C THR A 544 14.54 -24.00 3.23
N ALA A 545 15.39 -23.19 2.61
CA ALA A 545 16.22 -22.21 3.30
C ALA A 545 16.55 -21.02 2.40
N SER A 546 16.74 -19.87 3.04
CA SER A 546 17.27 -18.65 2.45
C SER A 546 18.58 -18.31 3.18
N ARG A 547 19.64 -17.93 2.46
CA ARG A 547 20.88 -17.35 3.03
C ARG A 547 21.14 -15.95 2.47
N ASP A 548 21.31 -14.97 3.35
CA ASP A 548 21.64 -13.59 2.96
C ASP A 548 23.13 -13.38 2.71
N ALA A 549 23.46 -12.19 2.25
CA ALA A 549 24.82 -11.85 1.88
C ALA A 549 25.71 -11.52 3.12
N LEU A 550 25.14 -11.34 4.33
CA LEU A 550 25.89 -11.51 5.59
C LEU A 550 26.15 -12.99 5.94
N GLY A 551 25.50 -13.92 5.24
CA GLY A 551 25.55 -15.35 5.51
C GLY A 551 24.52 -15.84 6.53
N ARG A 552 23.61 -15.00 7.02
CA ARG A 552 22.53 -15.40 7.96
C ARG A 552 21.51 -16.27 7.24
N VAL A 553 20.84 -17.17 7.95
CA VAL A 553 20.02 -18.23 7.34
C VAL A 553 18.66 -18.38 8.03
N VAL A 554 17.58 -18.31 7.24
CA VAL A 554 16.24 -18.74 7.66
C VAL A 554 15.83 -20.03 6.99
N ARG A 555 14.99 -20.80 7.68
CA ARG A 555 14.51 -22.12 7.25
C ARG A 555 12.99 -22.18 7.31
N TYR A 556 12.41 -22.93 6.38
CA TYR A 556 10.95 -23.07 6.22
C TYR A 556 10.58 -24.56 6.21
N GLY A 557 9.53 -24.91 6.95
CA GLY A 557 8.96 -26.26 6.99
C GLY A 557 7.55 -26.26 6.37
N TYR A 558 7.18 -27.38 5.73
CA TYR A 558 5.92 -27.49 4.99
C TYR A 558 5.19 -28.80 5.28
N SER A 559 3.86 -28.78 5.11
CA SER A 559 3.00 -29.96 5.09
C SER A 559 3.30 -30.86 3.86
N ALA A 560 2.63 -32.01 3.76
CA ALA A 560 2.65 -32.85 2.57
C ALA A 560 2.07 -32.12 1.33
N ASP A 561 0.98 -31.38 1.51
CA ASP A 561 0.27 -30.63 0.45
C ASP A 561 0.90 -29.25 0.16
N GLY A 562 1.92 -28.85 0.94
CA GLY A 562 2.76 -27.68 0.68
C GLY A 562 2.38 -26.41 1.44
N ASP A 563 1.51 -26.51 2.45
CA ASP A 563 1.18 -25.41 3.37
C ASP A 563 2.36 -25.15 4.33
N LEU A 564 2.64 -23.89 4.70
CA LEU A 564 3.86 -23.49 5.41
C LEU A 564 3.74 -23.67 6.93
N THR A 565 4.21 -24.78 7.48
CA THR A 565 3.97 -25.17 8.88
C THR A 565 4.95 -24.55 9.88
N THR A 566 6.19 -24.22 9.48
CA THR A 566 7.16 -23.54 10.36
C THR A 566 8.05 -22.53 9.63
N ILE A 567 8.49 -21.52 10.36
CA ILE A 567 9.56 -20.59 9.96
C ILE A 567 10.56 -20.51 11.12
N THR A 568 11.86 -20.58 10.82
CA THR A 568 12.94 -20.60 11.82
C THR A 568 13.99 -19.52 11.54
N ASP A 569 14.12 -18.59 12.48
CA ASP A 569 14.99 -17.41 12.42
C ASP A 569 16.51 -17.77 12.61
N PRO A 570 17.49 -16.89 12.29
CA PRO A 570 18.92 -17.17 12.49
C PRO A 570 19.38 -17.18 13.95
N LEU A 571 18.51 -16.81 14.90
CA LEU A 571 18.66 -17.06 16.35
C LEU A 571 17.96 -18.37 16.78
N HIS A 572 17.44 -19.13 15.83
CA HIS A 572 16.71 -20.39 15.97
C HIS A 572 15.35 -20.29 16.69
N GLN A 573 14.75 -19.10 16.70
CA GLN A 573 13.37 -18.89 17.12
C GLN A 573 12.40 -19.48 16.08
N VAL A 574 11.35 -20.17 16.53
CA VAL A 574 10.42 -20.90 15.63
C VAL A 574 8.99 -20.36 15.75
N THR A 575 8.43 -19.93 14.62
CA THR A 575 6.98 -19.76 14.44
C THR A 575 6.36 -21.06 13.94
N ARG A 576 5.11 -21.33 14.33
CA ARG A 576 4.30 -22.44 13.83
C ARG A 576 2.96 -21.94 13.27
N ILE A 577 2.51 -22.53 12.16
CA ILE A 577 1.21 -22.26 11.52
C ILE A 577 0.49 -23.59 11.30
N GLU A 578 -0.79 -23.62 11.64
CA GLU A 578 -1.71 -24.75 11.53
C GLU A 578 -2.84 -24.38 10.55
N TYR A 579 -3.19 -25.33 9.68
CA TYR A 579 -4.14 -25.15 8.58
C TYR A 579 -5.30 -26.13 8.69
N ASP A 580 -6.45 -25.77 8.14
CA ASP A 580 -7.52 -26.73 7.87
C ASP A 580 -7.25 -27.57 6.61
N GLY A 581 -8.15 -28.51 6.31
CA GLY A 581 -8.04 -29.36 5.12
C GLY A 581 -7.92 -28.58 3.80
N TRP A 582 -8.63 -27.44 3.70
CA TRP A 582 -8.62 -26.57 2.52
C TRP A 582 -7.30 -25.80 2.32
N GLY A 583 -6.45 -25.77 3.35
CA GLY A 583 -5.19 -25.02 3.34
C GLY A 583 -5.38 -23.56 3.73
N ARG A 584 -6.37 -23.26 4.57
CA ARG A 584 -6.61 -21.94 5.18
C ARG A 584 -5.98 -21.92 6.59
N PRO A 585 -5.26 -20.86 6.99
CA PRO A 585 -4.58 -20.81 8.29
C PRO A 585 -5.61 -20.61 9.42
N ILE A 586 -5.73 -21.60 10.30
CA ILE A 586 -6.72 -21.58 11.40
C ILE A 586 -6.12 -21.22 12.75
N LYS A 587 -4.81 -21.44 12.94
CA LYS A 587 -4.10 -21.19 14.20
C LYS A 587 -2.61 -20.94 13.95
N THR A 588 -2.04 -20.04 14.72
CA THR A 588 -0.61 -19.69 14.63
C THR A 588 -0.03 -19.50 16.02
N THR A 589 1.24 -19.87 16.20
CA THR A 589 1.96 -19.81 17.48
C THR A 589 3.34 -19.17 17.32
N SER A 590 3.68 -18.29 18.27
CA SER A 590 4.96 -17.55 18.29
C SER A 590 6.12 -18.31 18.95
N PRO A 591 7.37 -17.86 18.75
CA PRO A 591 8.49 -18.23 19.63
C PRO A 591 8.26 -17.98 21.12
N ARG A 592 7.33 -17.06 21.46
CA ARG A 592 6.97 -16.70 22.84
C ARG A 592 5.68 -17.37 23.34
N GLY A 593 5.18 -18.40 22.65
CA GLY A 593 3.99 -19.15 23.07
C GLY A 593 2.64 -18.41 22.98
N ALA A 594 2.61 -17.13 22.57
CA ALA A 594 1.36 -16.49 22.15
C ALA A 594 0.71 -17.30 21.01
N VAL A 595 -0.59 -17.57 21.13
CA VAL A 595 -1.44 -18.37 20.23
C VAL A 595 -2.65 -17.54 19.84
N SER A 596 -3.11 -17.72 18.61
CA SER A 596 -4.30 -17.03 18.11
C SER A 596 -4.88 -17.72 16.87
N THR A 597 -6.20 -17.56 16.63
CA THR A 597 -6.97 -18.35 15.64
C THR A 597 -7.89 -17.53 14.73
N ILE A 598 -8.27 -18.11 13.57
CA ILE A 598 -9.28 -17.58 12.61
C ILE A 598 -10.37 -18.63 12.38
N THR A 599 -11.63 -18.20 12.31
CA THR A 599 -12.75 -19.00 11.77
C THR A 599 -13.22 -18.44 10.43
N TYR A 600 -13.78 -19.28 9.57
CA TYR A 600 -14.21 -18.92 8.21
C TYR A 600 -15.56 -19.55 7.87
N ASN A 601 -16.32 -18.92 6.97
CA ASN A 601 -17.50 -19.54 6.35
C ASN A 601 -17.09 -20.50 5.21
N ASP A 602 -18.07 -20.97 4.44
CA ASP A 602 -17.86 -21.88 3.32
C ASP A 602 -17.42 -21.22 2.01
N ASP A 603 -17.63 -19.91 1.86
CA ASP A 603 -17.10 -19.07 0.78
C ASP A 603 -15.68 -18.53 1.09
N ASP A 604 -14.98 -19.17 2.03
CA ASP A 604 -13.63 -18.83 2.50
C ASP A 604 -13.45 -17.42 3.10
N GLN A 605 -14.54 -16.78 3.49
CA GLN A 605 -14.55 -15.46 4.13
C GLN A 605 -14.38 -15.58 5.66
N PRO A 606 -13.52 -14.79 6.33
CA PRO A 606 -13.32 -14.87 7.78
C PRO A 606 -14.58 -14.45 8.59
N LEU A 607 -14.87 -15.12 9.70
CA LEU A 607 -16.03 -14.84 10.57
C LEU A 607 -15.63 -14.27 11.94
N SER A 608 -14.66 -14.90 12.61
CA SER A 608 -14.08 -14.41 13.86
C SER A 608 -12.57 -14.57 13.88
N GLN A 609 -11.90 -13.72 14.66
CA GLN A 609 -10.50 -13.83 14.99
C GLN A 609 -10.33 -13.75 16.51
N HIS A 610 -9.53 -14.66 17.09
CA HIS A 610 -9.22 -14.66 18.53
C HIS A 610 -7.72 -14.54 18.77
N GLY A 611 -7.36 -13.67 19.71
CA GLY A 611 -6.01 -13.23 20.01
C GLY A 611 -5.43 -13.81 21.30
N PRO A 612 -4.11 -13.70 21.49
CA PRO A 612 -3.53 -13.76 22.83
C PRO A 612 -4.17 -12.67 23.71
N LEU A 613 -4.37 -12.97 25.00
CA LEU A 613 -5.06 -12.09 25.97
C LEU A 613 -6.54 -11.81 25.58
N ASP A 614 -7.22 -12.82 25.05
CA ASP A 614 -8.67 -12.91 24.81
C ASP A 614 -9.30 -11.86 23.85
N VAL A 615 -8.46 -11.00 23.28
CA VAL A 615 -8.77 -10.03 22.20
C VAL A 615 -9.52 -10.74 21.08
N SER A 616 -10.78 -10.36 20.84
CA SER A 616 -11.65 -11.06 19.88
C SER A 616 -12.35 -10.08 18.97
N THR A 617 -12.30 -10.31 17.65
CA THR A 617 -13.07 -9.54 16.65
C THR A 617 -13.95 -10.47 15.82
N SER A 618 -15.03 -9.93 15.25
CA SER A 618 -15.91 -10.68 14.36
C SER A 618 -16.55 -9.80 13.29
N GLN A 619 -17.07 -10.44 12.25
CA GLN A 619 -17.73 -9.76 11.15
C GLN A 619 -18.86 -10.59 10.53
N THR A 620 -19.83 -9.91 9.95
CA THR A 620 -20.96 -10.53 9.23
C THR A 620 -21.00 -10.07 7.79
N TYR A 621 -21.67 -10.83 6.94
CA TYR A 621 -21.86 -10.51 5.52
C TYR A 621 -23.34 -10.28 5.21
N ASP A 622 -23.64 -9.56 4.12
CA ASP A 622 -24.99 -9.47 3.55
C ASP A 622 -25.27 -10.62 2.55
N GLY A 623 -26.49 -10.67 1.99
CA GLY A 623 -26.83 -11.63 0.93
C GLY A 623 -26.07 -11.42 -0.39
N GLN A 624 -25.23 -10.38 -0.47
CA GLN A 624 -24.27 -10.17 -1.55
C GLN A 624 -22.83 -10.55 -1.17
N GLY A 625 -22.60 -11.17 0.00
CA GLY A 625 -21.26 -11.56 0.45
C GLY A 625 -20.35 -10.37 0.76
N ARG A 626 -20.91 -9.17 0.96
CA ARG A 626 -20.20 -7.94 1.34
C ARG A 626 -20.25 -7.79 2.86
N VAL A 627 -19.21 -7.25 3.49
CA VAL A 627 -19.17 -7.08 4.95
C VAL A 627 -20.28 -6.13 5.40
N SER A 628 -21.23 -6.60 6.21
CA SER A 628 -22.38 -5.83 6.69
C SER A 628 -22.16 -5.25 8.09
N THR A 629 -21.43 -5.97 8.94
CA THR A 629 -21.10 -5.56 10.31
C THR A 629 -19.66 -5.96 10.64
N LEU A 630 -18.96 -5.08 11.36
CA LEU A 630 -17.68 -5.32 12.02
C LEU A 630 -17.86 -5.13 13.53
N VAL A 631 -17.26 -6.00 14.35
CA VAL A 631 -17.25 -5.91 15.82
C VAL A 631 -15.81 -5.93 16.31
N ASP A 632 -15.41 -4.87 17.02
CA ASP A 632 -14.07 -4.72 17.59
C ASP A 632 -13.89 -5.44 18.94
N ALA A 633 -12.66 -5.41 19.45
CA ALA A 633 -12.26 -6.09 20.69
C ALA A 633 -12.88 -5.53 21.99
N ARG A 634 -13.65 -4.44 21.93
CA ARG A 634 -14.47 -3.88 23.01
C ARG A 634 -15.98 -4.08 22.76
N GLY A 635 -16.36 -4.77 21.69
CA GLY A 635 -17.76 -4.91 21.25
C GLY A 635 -18.29 -3.72 20.45
N GLY A 636 -17.42 -2.76 20.09
CA GLY A 636 -17.77 -1.63 19.23
C GLY A 636 -18.24 -2.13 17.87
N THR A 637 -19.50 -1.89 17.55
CA THR A 637 -20.14 -2.34 16.31
C THR A 637 -20.13 -1.24 15.25
N THR A 638 -19.47 -1.49 14.12
CA THR A 638 -19.57 -0.67 12.90
C THR A 638 -20.44 -1.37 11.86
N LYS A 639 -21.36 -0.64 11.24
CA LYS A 639 -22.27 -1.16 10.20
C LYS A 639 -22.04 -0.47 8.87
N LEU A 640 -22.14 -1.24 7.78
CA LEU A 640 -21.92 -0.77 6.41
C LEU A 640 -23.19 -0.94 5.58
N ARG A 641 -23.57 0.11 4.84
CA ARG A 641 -24.71 0.13 3.92
C ARG A 641 -24.21 0.40 2.50
N TYR A 642 -24.70 -0.40 1.56
CA TYR A 642 -24.32 -0.35 0.15
C TYR A 642 -25.52 -0.04 -0.75
N ASP A 643 -25.27 0.49 -1.95
CA ASP A 643 -26.23 0.43 -3.05
C ASP A 643 -26.21 -0.93 -3.79
N ASP A 644 -27.07 -1.08 -4.79
CA ASP A 644 -27.10 -2.27 -5.67
C ASP A 644 -25.84 -2.41 -6.53
N ALA A 645 -25.08 -1.32 -6.74
CA ALA A 645 -23.81 -1.30 -7.48
C ALA A 645 -22.58 -1.56 -6.58
N GLY A 646 -22.78 -1.90 -5.31
CA GLY A 646 -21.70 -2.24 -4.38
C GLY A 646 -20.91 -1.06 -3.80
N ALA A 647 -21.33 0.18 -4.03
CA ALA A 647 -20.71 1.36 -3.43
C ALA A 647 -21.18 1.55 -1.98
N VAL A 648 -20.28 1.92 -1.06
CA VAL A 648 -20.63 2.24 0.33
C VAL A 648 -21.31 3.61 0.37
N ILE A 649 -22.61 3.62 0.68
CA ILE A 649 -23.45 4.82 0.75
C ILE A 649 -23.78 5.23 2.20
N GLY A 650 -23.25 4.47 3.17
CA GLY A 650 -23.55 4.66 4.59
C GLY A 650 -22.64 3.86 5.52
N VAL A 651 -22.18 4.50 6.60
CA VAL A 651 -21.38 3.92 7.67
C VAL A 651 -21.92 4.39 9.01
N THR A 652 -22.40 3.47 9.85
CA THR A 652 -22.72 3.77 11.25
C THR A 652 -21.60 3.26 12.15
N ARG A 653 -20.96 4.15 12.91
CA ARG A 653 -19.92 3.81 13.90
C ARG A 653 -20.52 3.68 15.31
N PRO A 654 -19.80 3.07 16.27
CA PRO A 654 -20.22 3.05 17.67
C PRO A 654 -20.57 4.45 18.20
N SER A 655 -21.78 4.60 18.76
CA SER A 655 -22.29 5.84 19.35
C SER A 655 -22.37 7.08 18.44
N LEU A 656 -22.22 6.95 17.12
CA LEU A 656 -22.31 8.08 16.17
C LEU A 656 -23.52 7.95 15.22
N PRO A 657 -23.99 9.08 14.65
CA PRO A 657 -24.82 9.08 13.45
C PRO A 657 -24.17 8.36 12.26
N GLU A 658 -24.98 8.06 11.23
CA GLU A 658 -24.51 7.48 9.99
C GLU A 658 -23.81 8.55 9.12
N ALA A 659 -22.52 8.36 8.83
CA ALA A 659 -21.83 9.11 7.78
C ALA A 659 -22.20 8.54 6.42
N THR A 660 -22.39 9.38 5.40
CA THR A 660 -22.94 8.97 4.09
C THR A 660 -22.13 9.54 2.93
N ALA A 661 -22.36 9.01 1.73
CA ALA A 661 -21.73 9.48 0.50
C ALA A 661 -22.70 9.40 -0.69
N THR A 662 -22.60 10.36 -1.61
CA THR A 662 -23.36 10.41 -2.87
C THR A 662 -22.43 10.21 -4.08
N PHE A 663 -23.01 9.68 -5.15
CA PHE A 663 -22.29 9.10 -6.29
C PHE A 663 -22.96 9.59 -7.59
N ASP A 664 -22.23 10.11 -8.58
CA ASP A 664 -22.80 10.53 -9.87
C ASP A 664 -23.23 9.34 -10.75
N ALA A 665 -23.74 9.60 -11.96
CA ALA A 665 -24.13 8.56 -12.91
C ALA A 665 -22.93 7.77 -13.48
N SER A 666 -21.74 8.38 -13.49
CA SER A 666 -20.45 7.73 -13.66
C SER A 666 -19.91 7.21 -12.31
N GLY A 667 -20.77 7.07 -11.31
CA GLY A 667 -20.49 6.65 -9.94
C GLY A 667 -19.61 7.57 -9.09
N ARG A 668 -18.93 8.61 -9.60
CA ARG A 668 -17.86 9.35 -8.90
C ARG A 668 -18.39 10.07 -7.64
N VAL A 669 -17.58 10.24 -6.59
CA VAL A 669 -18.05 10.79 -5.30
C VAL A 669 -18.41 12.26 -5.46
N THR A 670 -19.68 12.60 -5.44
CA THR A 670 -20.14 14.01 -5.55
C THR A 670 -20.14 14.72 -4.21
N GLU A 671 -20.47 14.00 -3.14
CA GLU A 671 -20.51 14.50 -1.77
C GLU A 671 -20.18 13.40 -0.77
N THR A 672 -19.44 13.71 0.29
CA THR A 672 -19.47 12.96 1.55
C THR A 672 -20.08 13.83 2.65
N VAL A 673 -20.81 13.20 3.57
CA VAL A 673 -21.39 13.86 4.75
C VAL A 673 -20.92 13.12 5.98
N ASP A 674 -20.17 13.82 6.83
CA ASP A 674 -19.60 13.24 8.06
C ASP A 674 -20.67 12.97 9.14
N ALA A 675 -20.26 12.30 10.22
CA ALA A 675 -21.15 11.98 11.34
C ALA A 675 -21.59 13.21 12.18
N SER A 676 -21.06 14.41 11.88
CA SER A 676 -21.55 15.71 12.40
C SER A 676 -22.47 16.42 11.41
N GLY A 677 -22.80 15.82 10.25
CA GLY A 677 -23.65 16.41 9.22
C GLY A 677 -22.95 17.44 8.32
N ARG A 678 -21.62 17.46 8.24
CA ARG A 678 -20.86 18.43 7.43
C ARG A 678 -20.50 17.82 6.08
N SER A 679 -20.66 18.63 5.04
CA SER A 679 -20.49 18.23 3.64
C SER A 679 -19.07 18.52 3.13
N GLN A 680 -18.52 17.57 2.37
CA GLN A 680 -17.40 17.76 1.44
C GLN A 680 -17.89 17.44 0.03
N THR A 681 -17.69 18.34 -0.93
CA THR A 681 -18.11 18.13 -2.33
C THR A 681 -16.93 18.13 -3.30
N PHE A 682 -17.09 17.40 -4.41
CA PHE A 682 -16.08 17.28 -5.46
C PHE A 682 -16.69 17.58 -6.84
N THR A 683 -15.90 18.20 -7.70
CA THR A 683 -16.20 18.33 -9.14
C THR A 683 -15.12 17.66 -9.95
N TYR A 684 -15.47 17.19 -11.16
CA TYR A 684 -14.60 16.42 -12.02
C TYR A 684 -14.59 16.97 -13.45
N ASP A 685 -13.48 16.78 -14.16
CA ASP A 685 -13.44 16.97 -15.62
C ASP A 685 -14.03 15.74 -16.37
N GLY A 686 -13.96 15.80 -17.70
CA GLY A 686 -14.41 14.71 -18.56
C GLY A 686 -13.58 13.42 -18.43
N ALA A 687 -12.30 13.49 -18.05
CA ALA A 687 -11.49 12.30 -17.80
C ALA A 687 -11.81 11.67 -16.43
N GLY A 688 -12.37 12.42 -15.48
CA GLY A 688 -12.62 12.00 -14.11
C GLY A 688 -11.57 12.48 -13.10
N ARG A 689 -10.71 13.44 -13.48
CA ARG A 689 -9.80 14.11 -12.54
C ARG A 689 -10.56 15.12 -11.71
N THR A 690 -10.30 15.20 -10.40
CA THR A 690 -10.93 16.18 -9.51
C THR A 690 -10.51 17.60 -9.90
N THR A 691 -11.42 18.44 -10.38
CA THR A 691 -11.12 19.83 -10.75
C THR A 691 -11.26 20.78 -9.57
N GLU A 692 -12.22 20.56 -8.68
CA GLU A 692 -12.39 21.31 -7.44
C GLU A 692 -12.81 20.38 -6.30
N ALA A 693 -12.32 20.64 -5.10
CA ALA A 693 -12.78 20.00 -3.86
C ALA A 693 -13.16 21.10 -2.86
N THR A 694 -14.34 20.98 -2.24
CA THR A 694 -14.85 21.97 -1.27
C THR A 694 -15.10 21.31 0.08
N TYR A 695 -14.48 21.82 1.14
CA TYR A 695 -14.67 21.35 2.52
C TYR A 695 -14.82 22.54 3.48
N GLY A 696 -15.81 22.50 4.38
CA GLY A 696 -15.98 23.51 5.43
C GLY A 696 -16.11 24.96 4.90
N GLY A 697 -16.65 25.13 3.69
CA GLY A 697 -16.78 26.43 3.00
C GLY A 697 -15.54 26.91 2.24
N ARG A 698 -14.49 26.08 2.15
CA ARG A 698 -13.23 26.37 1.44
C ARG A 698 -13.11 25.51 0.19
N THR A 699 -12.73 26.11 -0.95
CA THR A 699 -12.57 25.40 -2.23
C THR A 699 -11.13 25.41 -2.71
N TRP A 700 -10.56 24.23 -2.91
CA TRP A 700 -9.29 24.02 -3.61
C TRP A 700 -9.58 23.73 -5.08
N LYS A 701 -8.71 24.20 -6.00
CA LYS A 701 -8.85 23.95 -7.44
C LYS A 701 -7.57 23.37 -8.03
N PHE A 702 -7.72 22.38 -8.90
CA PHE A 702 -6.62 21.62 -9.49
C PHE A 702 -6.66 21.77 -11.01
N ALA A 703 -5.49 22.02 -11.61
CA ALA A 703 -5.35 22.13 -13.05
C ALA A 703 -4.24 21.20 -13.55
N TYR A 704 -4.55 20.46 -14.61
CA TYR A 704 -3.72 19.37 -15.11
C TYR A 704 -3.12 19.72 -16.47
N ASP A 705 -1.95 19.13 -16.79
CA ASP A 705 -1.38 19.19 -18.13
C ASP A 705 -2.09 18.22 -19.09
N LYS A 706 -1.72 18.29 -20.37
CA LYS A 706 -2.31 17.44 -21.43
C LYS A 706 -2.08 15.95 -21.21
N SER A 707 -1.06 15.56 -20.45
CA SER A 707 -0.68 14.16 -20.21
C SER A 707 -1.33 13.54 -18.97
N GLY A 708 -2.11 14.34 -18.22
CA GLY A 708 -2.80 13.88 -17.01
C GLY A 708 -2.38 14.61 -15.73
N ARG A 709 -1.17 15.19 -15.70
CA ARG A 709 -0.41 15.42 -14.46
C ARG A 709 -0.73 16.78 -13.82
N LEU A 710 -0.70 16.83 -12.48
CA LEU A 710 -1.00 18.05 -11.73
C LEU A 710 -0.01 19.18 -12.07
N SER A 711 -0.49 20.22 -12.74
CA SER A 711 0.31 21.38 -13.19
C SER A 711 0.17 22.59 -12.26
N ARG A 712 -0.95 22.69 -11.54
CA ARG A 712 -1.19 23.74 -10.55
C ARG A 712 -2.23 23.34 -9.50
N THR A 713 -1.91 23.63 -8.24
CA THR A 713 -2.88 23.71 -7.13
C THR A 713 -3.22 25.18 -6.87
N THR A 714 -4.50 25.49 -6.69
CA THR A 714 -5.00 26.79 -6.22
C THR A 714 -5.64 26.60 -4.86
N LEU A 715 -5.13 27.32 -3.86
CA LEU A 715 -5.65 27.32 -2.50
C LEU A 715 -6.90 28.24 -2.40
N PRO A 716 -7.74 28.10 -1.37
CA PRO A 716 -8.96 28.91 -1.22
C PRO A 716 -8.72 30.43 -1.16
N SER A 717 -7.52 30.89 -0.74
CA SER A 717 -7.10 32.30 -0.80
C SER A 717 -6.78 32.82 -2.21
N GLY A 718 -6.81 31.97 -3.23
CA GLY A 718 -6.35 32.29 -4.60
C GLY A 718 -4.83 32.23 -4.77
N LYS A 719 -4.05 31.95 -3.71
CA LYS A 719 -2.63 31.58 -3.83
C LYS A 719 -2.49 30.29 -4.66
N THR A 720 -1.40 30.14 -5.40
CA THR A 720 -1.13 28.93 -6.19
C THR A 720 0.26 28.36 -5.96
N ALA A 721 0.37 27.04 -6.10
CA ALA A 721 1.61 26.32 -6.36
C ALA A 721 1.52 25.76 -7.78
N SER A 722 2.49 26.09 -8.64
CA SER A 722 2.59 25.61 -10.03
C SER A 722 3.81 24.71 -10.19
N TYR A 723 3.66 23.62 -10.92
CA TYR A 723 4.65 22.56 -11.06
C TYR A 723 5.22 22.54 -12.49
N VAL A 724 6.55 22.50 -12.59
CA VAL A 724 7.26 22.13 -13.81
C VAL A 724 7.84 20.74 -13.58
N LEU A 725 7.46 19.80 -14.43
CA LEU A 725 7.83 18.39 -14.31
C LEU A 725 8.78 18.00 -15.45
N ASP A 726 9.63 17.00 -15.23
CA ASP A 726 10.32 16.31 -16.34
C ASP A 726 9.34 15.35 -17.06
N PRO A 727 9.75 14.62 -18.11
CA PRO A 727 8.91 13.58 -18.72
C PRO A 727 8.43 12.52 -17.72
N ARG A 728 9.18 12.26 -16.62
CA ARG A 728 8.75 11.38 -15.52
C ARG A 728 7.66 11.95 -14.61
N GLY A 729 7.23 13.18 -14.80
CA GLY A 729 6.37 13.82 -13.81
C GLY A 729 7.11 14.14 -12.50
N ALA A 730 8.42 13.91 -12.41
CA ALA A 730 9.21 14.29 -11.26
C ALA A 730 9.36 15.82 -11.27
N PRO A 731 9.16 16.52 -10.13
CA PRO A 731 9.21 17.97 -10.12
C PRO A 731 10.64 18.43 -10.44
N LEU A 732 10.79 19.22 -11.50
CA LEU A 732 11.98 20.01 -11.77
C LEU A 732 11.93 21.34 -11.03
N ARG A 733 10.72 21.92 -10.88
CA ARG A 733 10.49 23.16 -10.14
C ARG A 733 9.07 23.25 -9.58
N ILE A 734 8.96 23.70 -8.34
CA ILE A 734 7.72 24.16 -7.70
C ILE A 734 7.83 25.68 -7.55
N ALA A 735 6.87 26.42 -8.09
CA ALA A 735 6.83 27.88 -8.03
C ALA A 735 5.51 28.36 -7.41
N TYR A 736 5.62 29.32 -6.48
CA TYR A 736 4.48 29.87 -5.75
C TYR A 736 4.09 31.26 -6.28
N SER A 737 2.83 31.66 -6.11
CA SER A 737 2.33 32.97 -6.56
C SER A 737 2.59 34.14 -5.59
N ASP A 738 3.19 33.88 -4.44
CA ASP A 738 3.54 34.89 -3.43
C ASP A 738 5.07 35.08 -3.33
N LYS A 739 5.58 35.49 -2.16
CA LYS A 739 7.03 35.64 -1.92
C LYS A 739 7.72 34.35 -1.44
N THR A 740 7.06 33.20 -1.49
CA THR A 740 7.67 31.92 -1.13
C THR A 740 8.75 31.55 -2.15
N PRO A 741 9.99 31.24 -1.72
CA PRO A 741 11.04 30.79 -2.63
C PRO A 741 10.60 29.57 -3.44
N ALA A 742 10.82 29.61 -4.75
CA ALA A 742 10.63 28.44 -5.61
C ALA A 742 11.64 27.35 -5.25
N VAL A 743 11.20 26.10 -5.23
CA VAL A 743 12.07 24.93 -5.02
C VAL A 743 12.38 24.32 -6.38
N SER A 744 13.63 24.00 -6.66
CA SER A 744 14.04 23.34 -7.91
C SER A 744 14.86 22.09 -7.61
N TYR A 745 14.76 21.07 -8.45
CA TYR A 745 15.39 19.77 -8.22
C TYR A 745 16.17 19.27 -9.44
N THR A 746 17.13 18.39 -9.20
CA THR A 746 17.73 17.55 -10.25
C THR A 746 17.63 16.08 -9.86
N TRP A 747 17.56 15.22 -10.87
CA TRP A 747 17.33 13.78 -10.75
C TRP A 747 18.35 13.04 -11.61
N ASP A 748 18.76 11.84 -11.22
CA ASP A 748 19.66 11.02 -12.05
C ASP A 748 18.93 10.01 -12.95
N ALA A 749 19.75 9.17 -13.59
CA ALA A 749 19.35 8.09 -14.46
C ALA A 749 18.49 7.00 -13.79
N ALA A 750 18.52 6.87 -12.46
CA ALA A 750 17.70 5.93 -11.70
C ALA A 750 16.56 6.63 -10.95
N GLY A 751 16.17 7.84 -11.38
CA GLY A 751 15.09 8.62 -10.76
C GLY A 751 15.43 9.17 -9.37
N ARG A 752 16.70 9.13 -8.92
CA ARG A 752 17.10 9.55 -7.57
C ARG A 752 17.37 11.04 -7.54
N ARG A 753 16.87 11.74 -6.52
CA ARG A 753 17.06 13.19 -6.34
C ARG A 753 18.54 13.49 -6.12
N THR A 754 19.24 14.10 -7.08
CA THR A 754 20.66 14.49 -6.96
C THR A 754 20.85 15.88 -6.36
N SER A 755 19.85 16.77 -6.49
CA SER A 755 19.87 18.05 -5.79
C SER A 755 18.48 18.61 -5.49
N MET A 756 18.44 19.51 -4.50
CA MET A 756 17.36 20.43 -4.20
C MET A 756 17.97 21.82 -4.03
N THR A 757 17.43 22.82 -4.72
CA THR A 757 17.72 24.24 -4.51
C THR A 757 16.46 24.90 -3.98
N ASP A 758 16.54 25.49 -2.79
CA ASP A 758 15.43 26.19 -2.12
C ASP A 758 15.86 27.60 -1.66
N GLY A 759 15.05 28.24 -0.79
CA GLY A 759 15.34 29.56 -0.22
C GLY A 759 16.53 29.60 0.76
N LEU A 760 17.15 28.46 1.08
CA LEU A 760 18.33 28.32 1.94
C LEU A 760 19.59 28.02 1.12
N GLY A 761 19.43 27.43 -0.07
CA GLY A 761 20.51 27.19 -1.04
C GLY A 761 20.46 25.80 -1.67
N LEU A 762 21.62 25.32 -2.12
CA LEU A 762 21.78 24.03 -2.80
C LEU A 762 22.10 22.90 -1.80
N THR A 763 21.17 21.98 -1.63
CA THR A 763 21.43 20.64 -1.06
C THR A 763 21.77 19.68 -2.19
N ARG A 764 22.96 19.06 -2.14
CA ARG A 764 23.30 17.91 -3.00
C ARG A 764 23.06 16.62 -2.25
N PHE A 765 22.66 15.58 -2.99
CA PHE A 765 22.47 14.23 -2.50
C PHE A 765 23.41 13.29 -3.24
N GLN A 766 23.90 12.27 -2.55
CA GLN A 766 24.71 11.20 -3.13
C GLN A 766 24.19 9.86 -2.64
N TYR A 767 24.33 8.86 -3.49
CA TYR A 767 23.90 7.50 -3.26
C TYR A 767 25.05 6.56 -3.59
N ASP A 768 25.03 5.36 -3.04
CA ASP A 768 25.96 4.31 -3.44
C ASP A 768 25.43 3.48 -4.62
N ALA A 769 26.10 2.36 -4.89
CA ALA A 769 25.79 1.46 -6.00
C ALA A 769 24.43 0.76 -5.84
N PHE A 770 23.71 0.96 -4.74
CA PHE A 770 22.47 0.23 -4.46
C PHE A 770 21.38 1.12 -3.89
N ASP A 771 21.48 2.43 -4.14
CA ASP A 771 20.39 3.38 -3.95
C ASP A 771 20.14 3.76 -2.48
N GLN A 772 21.02 3.34 -1.56
CA GLN A 772 21.09 3.96 -0.23
C GLN A 772 21.65 5.38 -0.35
N LEU A 773 21.09 6.30 0.42
CA LEU A 773 21.60 7.65 0.58
C LEU A 773 22.93 7.63 1.35
N THR A 774 24.02 8.13 0.77
CA THR A 774 25.35 8.24 1.42
C THR A 774 25.69 9.65 1.85
N SER A 775 25.15 10.68 1.20
CA SER A 775 25.16 12.05 1.73
C SER A 775 23.97 12.88 1.26
N ALA A 776 23.60 13.87 2.08
CA ALA A 776 22.59 14.88 1.78
C ALA A 776 22.95 16.17 2.52
N GLY A 777 23.48 17.15 1.77
CA GLY A 777 24.00 18.40 2.33
C GLY A 777 25.09 18.15 3.38
N PRO A 778 24.92 18.60 4.64
CA PRO A 778 25.92 18.42 5.71
C PRO A 778 25.78 17.09 6.48
N VAL A 779 24.93 16.17 6.04
CA VAL A 779 24.74 14.84 6.63
C VAL A 779 25.29 13.77 5.69
N SER A 780 25.94 12.74 6.25
CA SER A 780 26.40 11.56 5.52
C SER A 780 26.17 10.28 6.32
N TYR A 781 26.07 9.16 5.60
CA TYR A 781 25.63 7.88 6.14
C TYR A 781 26.57 6.75 5.72
N ARG A 782 26.59 5.69 6.53
CA ARG A 782 27.24 4.42 6.26
C ARG A 782 26.24 3.31 6.52
N TRP A 783 26.19 2.35 5.62
CA TRP A 783 25.25 1.23 5.69
C TRP A 783 26.03 -0.02 6.05
N ASP A 784 25.45 -0.81 6.97
CA ASP A 784 25.91 -2.15 7.23
C ASP A 784 25.73 -3.02 5.98
N ALA A 785 26.19 -4.24 6.15
CA ALA A 785 25.86 -5.32 5.29
C ALA A 785 24.32 -5.45 5.08
N VAL A 786 23.50 -5.94 6.00
CA VAL A 786 22.08 -6.30 5.73
C VAL A 786 21.03 -5.23 6.05
N GLY A 787 21.30 -4.00 5.60
CA GLY A 787 20.30 -2.92 5.48
C GLY A 787 20.37 -1.83 6.51
N ASN A 788 21.05 -2.12 7.61
CA ASN A 788 20.98 -1.34 8.80
C ASN A 788 21.94 -0.15 8.70
N LEU A 789 21.59 1.01 9.25
CA LEU A 789 22.51 2.14 9.31
C LEU A 789 23.69 1.78 10.23
N THR A 790 24.95 1.76 9.78
CA THR A 790 26.15 1.55 10.64
C THR A 790 26.78 2.84 11.14
N GLY A 791 26.46 3.98 10.54
CA GLY A 791 26.90 5.26 11.08
C GLY A 791 26.30 6.46 10.36
N ARG A 792 26.23 7.56 11.08
CA ARG A 792 25.70 8.84 10.62
C ARG A 792 26.67 9.93 11.05
N THR A 793 27.09 10.77 10.11
CA THR A 793 28.00 11.90 10.37
C THR A 793 27.31 13.21 10.02
N ALA A 794 27.09 14.05 11.04
CA ALA A 794 26.35 15.31 10.96
C ALA A 794 26.90 16.33 11.97
N ALA A 795 26.80 17.63 11.66
CA ALA A 795 27.22 18.73 12.54
C ALA A 795 28.65 18.59 13.13
N GLY A 796 29.55 17.92 12.40
CA GLY A 796 30.95 17.64 12.79
C GLY A 796 31.18 16.40 13.65
N HIS A 797 30.14 15.58 13.89
CA HIS A 797 30.16 14.44 14.82
C HIS A 797 29.74 13.14 14.11
N THR A 798 30.21 12.00 14.62
CA THR A 798 29.94 10.68 14.01
C THR A 798 29.32 9.73 15.02
N GLU A 799 28.08 9.34 14.74
CA GLU A 799 27.38 8.22 15.36
C GLU A 799 27.75 6.92 14.64
N LEU A 800 27.85 5.82 15.39
CA LEU A 800 28.14 4.46 14.90
C LEU A 800 27.18 3.46 15.56
N TYR A 801 26.81 2.43 14.82
CA TYR A 801 25.78 1.47 15.20
C TYR A 801 26.19 0.04 14.86
N THR A 802 25.80 -0.91 15.72
CA THR A 802 25.95 -2.36 15.46
C THR A 802 24.61 -3.07 15.59
N TRP A 803 24.45 -4.20 14.92
CA TRP A 803 23.17 -4.90 14.78
C TRP A 803 23.36 -6.39 15.04
N ASP A 804 22.31 -7.09 15.49
CA ASP A 804 22.35 -8.54 15.68
C ASP A 804 22.01 -9.32 14.40
N ALA A 805 21.99 -10.64 14.50
CA ALA A 805 21.58 -11.53 13.42
C ALA A 805 20.12 -11.33 12.97
N VAL A 806 19.35 -10.39 13.57
CA VAL A 806 17.96 -10.13 13.22
C VAL A 806 17.58 -8.65 13.06
N ASN A 807 18.54 -7.83 12.59
CA ASN A 807 18.33 -6.40 12.29
C ASN A 807 17.88 -5.57 13.51
N ARG A 808 18.20 -6.00 14.74
CA ARG A 808 17.98 -5.18 15.94
C ARG A 808 19.28 -4.52 16.37
N LEU A 809 19.21 -3.23 16.68
CA LEU A 809 20.32 -2.42 17.16
C LEU A 809 20.88 -3.02 18.45
N THR A 810 22.17 -3.36 18.50
CA THR A 810 22.86 -3.94 19.67
C THR A 810 23.74 -2.93 20.38
N SER A 811 24.27 -1.93 19.67
CA SER A 811 24.95 -0.80 20.30
C SER A 811 24.88 0.46 19.44
N ALA A 812 24.97 1.61 20.12
CA ALA A 812 25.19 2.91 19.54
C ALA A 812 26.40 3.57 20.23
N ALA A 813 27.21 4.29 19.46
CA ALA A 813 28.33 5.09 19.94
C ALA A 813 28.34 6.45 19.24
N ALA A 814 28.89 7.48 19.89
CA ALA A 814 29.03 8.83 19.33
C ALA A 814 30.42 9.38 19.65
N ASP A 815 31.16 9.75 18.61
CA ASP A 815 32.55 10.22 18.65
C ASP A 815 33.53 9.17 19.20
N GLY A 816 33.35 7.92 18.81
CA GLY A 816 34.12 6.76 19.31
C GLY A 816 33.83 6.38 20.77
N LYS A 817 32.98 7.14 21.48
CA LYS A 817 32.57 6.86 22.86
C LYS A 817 31.21 6.14 22.86
N PRO A 818 31.03 5.04 23.63
CA PRO A 818 29.73 4.38 23.76
C PRO A 818 28.61 5.35 24.14
N LEU A 819 27.41 5.13 23.60
CA LEU A 819 26.20 5.90 23.86
C LEU A 819 25.11 5.03 24.49
N ALA A 820 24.87 3.84 23.93
CA ALA A 820 24.03 2.80 24.51
C ALA A 820 24.42 1.40 24.00
N SER A 821 24.08 0.37 24.77
CA SER A 821 24.01 -1.02 24.31
C SER A 821 22.65 -1.64 24.63
N TYR A 822 22.24 -2.62 23.84
CA TYR A 822 20.89 -3.17 23.84
C TYR A 822 20.92 -4.70 23.91
N ARG A 823 20.03 -5.28 24.72
CA ARG A 823 19.84 -6.72 24.87
C ARG A 823 18.37 -7.08 24.77
N TYR A 824 18.06 -8.08 23.95
CA TYR A 824 16.70 -8.59 23.72
C TYR A 824 16.61 -10.03 24.23
N ASP A 825 15.91 -10.27 25.34
CA ASP A 825 15.59 -11.61 25.84
C ASP A 825 14.13 -11.90 25.54
N LEU A 826 13.82 -12.26 24.29
CA LEU A 826 12.44 -12.49 23.85
C LEU A 826 11.79 -13.69 24.55
N ALA A 827 12.57 -14.65 25.05
CA ALA A 827 12.05 -15.78 25.84
C ALA A 827 11.51 -15.31 27.21
N ARG A 828 12.15 -14.30 27.83
CA ARG A 828 11.64 -13.63 29.04
C ARG A 828 10.76 -12.41 28.74
N GLY A 829 10.62 -12.04 27.47
CA GLY A 829 9.89 -10.84 27.03
C GLY A 829 10.58 -9.51 27.39
N THR A 830 11.90 -9.47 27.61
CA THR A 830 12.57 -8.25 28.08
C THR A 830 13.43 -7.55 27.01
N ILE A 831 13.53 -6.24 27.13
CA ILE A 831 14.50 -5.41 26.39
C ILE A 831 15.24 -4.53 27.39
N THR A 832 16.57 -4.64 27.44
CA THR A 832 17.42 -3.83 28.33
C THR A 832 18.31 -2.91 27.51
N THR A 833 18.28 -1.61 27.80
CA THR A 833 19.20 -0.59 27.28
C THR A 833 20.14 -0.15 28.40
N THR A 834 21.44 -0.16 28.13
CA THR A 834 22.49 0.25 29.08
C THR A 834 23.26 1.44 28.52
N GLN A 835 23.26 2.56 29.23
CA GLN A 835 23.99 3.79 28.92
C GLN A 835 25.25 3.91 29.81
N PRO A 836 26.27 4.69 29.39
CA PRO A 836 27.45 5.00 30.22
C PRO A 836 27.09 5.57 31.60
N GLY A 837 27.99 5.37 32.58
CA GLY A 837 27.77 5.79 33.97
C GLY A 837 26.86 4.86 34.79
N GLY A 838 26.42 3.74 34.20
CA GLY A 838 25.62 2.71 34.87
C GLY A 838 24.12 2.97 34.87
N LEU A 839 23.62 3.80 33.95
CA LEU A 839 22.19 4.01 33.74
C LEU A 839 21.63 2.84 32.90
N ILE A 840 20.64 2.13 33.44
CA ILE A 840 20.04 0.94 32.80
C ILE A 840 18.52 1.08 32.77
N LYS A 841 17.94 1.06 31.56
CA LYS A 841 16.49 1.01 31.26
C LYS A 841 16.11 -0.44 30.93
N THR A 842 15.08 -1.00 31.56
CA THR A 842 14.54 -2.33 31.19
C THR A 842 13.03 -2.26 30.94
N GLU A 843 12.63 -2.65 29.74
CA GLU A 843 11.25 -2.81 29.31
C GLU A 843 10.84 -4.30 29.47
N GLN A 844 9.70 -4.56 30.11
CA GLN A 844 9.03 -5.85 30.20
C GLN A 844 7.86 -5.84 29.21
N LEU A 845 7.77 -6.86 28.35
CA LEU A 845 6.76 -6.96 27.30
C LEU A 845 5.80 -8.14 27.54
N ASP A 846 4.50 -7.88 27.49
CA ASP A 846 3.51 -8.96 27.47
C ASP A 846 3.60 -9.83 26.20
N VAL A 847 2.76 -10.85 26.10
CA VAL A 847 2.72 -11.79 24.96
C VAL A 847 2.31 -11.15 23.63
N ARG A 848 1.63 -9.98 23.64
CA ARG A 848 1.36 -9.15 22.46
C ARG A 848 2.51 -8.20 22.11
N GLY A 849 3.41 -7.96 23.07
CA GLY A 849 4.61 -7.15 22.89
C GLY A 849 4.51 -5.73 23.46
N ARG A 850 3.47 -5.46 24.26
CA ARG A 850 3.18 -4.16 24.89
C ARG A 850 3.99 -4.00 26.18
N THR A 851 4.50 -2.81 26.45
CA THR A 851 5.40 -2.56 27.60
C THR A 851 4.63 -2.48 28.92
N THR A 852 4.43 -3.62 29.58
CA THR A 852 3.74 -3.72 30.88
C THR A 852 4.57 -3.20 32.05
N SER A 853 5.89 -3.10 31.92
CA SER A 853 6.72 -2.34 32.85
C SER A 853 7.95 -1.73 32.19
N LEU A 854 8.35 -0.57 32.71
CA LEU A 854 9.57 0.14 32.40
C LEU A 854 10.28 0.46 33.72
N SER A 855 11.41 -0.20 34.01
CA SER A 855 12.24 0.11 35.18
C SER A 855 13.56 0.76 34.78
N VAL A 856 14.03 1.70 35.60
CA VAL A 856 15.26 2.46 35.35
C VAL A 856 16.11 2.51 36.62
N THR A 857 17.40 2.20 36.49
CA THR A 857 18.36 2.15 37.61
C THR A 857 19.65 2.90 37.26
N GLN A 858 20.34 3.42 38.27
CA GLN A 858 21.70 4.00 38.17
C GLN A 858 22.63 3.22 39.10
N ASN A 859 23.63 2.54 38.55
CA ASN A 859 24.57 1.68 39.31
C ASN A 859 23.83 0.71 40.25
N GLY A 860 22.72 0.12 39.77
CA GLY A 860 21.85 -0.79 40.53
C GLY A 860 20.83 -0.12 41.46
N ARG A 861 20.97 1.17 41.79
CA ARG A 861 19.96 1.92 42.57
C ARG A 861 18.74 2.23 41.69
N PRO A 862 17.50 1.91 42.08
CA PRO A 862 16.32 2.29 41.32
C PRO A 862 16.14 3.82 41.28
N LEU A 863 15.81 4.34 40.09
CA LEU A 863 15.45 5.74 39.84
C LEU A 863 13.93 5.91 39.67
N ARG A 864 13.34 5.09 38.79
CA ARG A 864 11.91 5.15 38.41
C ARG A 864 11.45 3.79 37.91
N THR A 865 10.27 3.36 38.30
CA THR A 865 9.59 2.20 37.73
C THR A 865 8.18 2.63 37.33
N MET A 866 7.79 2.34 36.09
CA MET A 866 6.44 2.47 35.59
C MET A 866 5.88 1.07 35.33
N THR A 867 4.58 0.86 35.58
CA THR A 867 3.85 -0.35 35.16
C THR A 867 2.56 0.06 34.47
N SER A 868 2.19 -0.63 33.40
CA SER A 868 1.07 -0.27 32.53
C SER A 868 0.12 -1.44 32.34
N ALA A 869 -1.17 -1.19 32.54
CA ALA A 869 -2.26 -2.09 32.18
C ALA A 869 -2.95 -1.60 30.91
N TYR A 870 -3.52 -2.53 30.15
CA TYR A 870 -4.13 -2.29 28.86
C TYR A 870 -5.49 -2.98 28.76
N ASP A 871 -6.42 -2.44 27.97
CA ASP A 871 -7.62 -3.18 27.55
C ASP A 871 -7.35 -4.07 26.32
N ALA A 872 -8.41 -4.64 25.75
CA ALA A 872 -8.36 -5.50 24.57
C ALA A 872 -8.15 -4.74 23.25
N ALA A 873 -8.32 -3.41 23.22
CA ALA A 873 -8.08 -2.54 22.06
C ALA A 873 -6.76 -1.74 22.16
N ASP A 874 -5.88 -2.14 23.09
CA ASP A 874 -4.56 -1.58 23.35
C ASP A 874 -4.54 -0.17 23.98
N ASN A 875 -5.67 0.26 24.51
CA ASN A 875 -5.75 1.49 25.31
C ASN A 875 -5.07 1.28 26.66
N VAL A 876 -4.18 2.18 27.08
CA VAL A 876 -3.56 2.15 28.42
C VAL A 876 -4.61 2.52 29.46
N THR A 877 -5.08 1.59 30.28
CA THR A 877 -6.16 1.81 31.27
C THR A 877 -5.65 2.23 32.65
N ARG A 878 -4.39 1.90 32.97
CA ARG A 878 -3.72 2.28 34.22
C ARG A 878 -2.22 2.41 33.99
N SER A 879 -1.60 3.41 34.58
CA SER A 879 -0.14 3.55 34.72
C SER A 879 0.19 3.81 36.18
N ASP A 880 1.08 3.02 36.77
CA ASP A 880 1.56 3.20 38.14
C ASP A 880 3.07 3.50 38.11
N ASP A 881 3.42 4.72 38.47
CA ASP A 881 4.76 5.29 38.36
C ASP A 881 5.33 5.56 39.76
N SER A 882 6.49 5.00 40.09
CA SER A 882 7.12 5.13 41.40
C SER A 882 7.59 6.56 41.75
N VAL A 883 7.46 7.51 40.82
CA VAL A 883 7.84 8.93 40.95
C VAL A 883 6.61 9.82 40.78
N ALA A 884 5.81 9.63 39.73
CA ALA A 884 4.62 10.44 39.44
C ALA A 884 3.34 9.96 40.16
N GLY A 885 3.34 8.74 40.70
CA GLY A 885 2.19 8.10 41.32
C GLY A 885 1.30 7.35 40.32
N LYS A 886 0.07 7.10 40.73
CA LYS A 886 -0.92 6.34 39.95
C LYS A 886 -1.70 7.23 39.00
N SER A 887 -2.01 6.69 37.83
CA SER A 887 -2.90 7.25 36.82
C SER A 887 -3.84 6.16 36.31
N SER A 888 -5.11 6.48 36.12
CA SER A 888 -6.12 5.61 35.52
C SER A 888 -6.87 6.35 34.41
N TYR A 889 -7.15 5.65 33.32
CA TYR A 889 -7.64 6.25 32.08
C TYR A 889 -8.90 5.57 31.58
N SER A 890 -9.86 6.37 31.12
CA SER A 890 -11.15 5.92 30.59
C SER A 890 -11.28 6.28 29.11
N TYR A 891 -11.94 5.42 28.33
CA TYR A 891 -12.09 5.56 26.89
C TYR A 891 -13.52 5.25 26.46
N GLU A 892 -14.08 6.04 25.55
CA GLU A 892 -15.39 5.80 24.93
C GLU A 892 -15.35 4.76 23.81
N ALA A 893 -16.49 4.52 23.14
CA ALA A 893 -16.66 3.42 22.19
C ALA A 893 -15.74 3.49 20.96
N LEU A 894 -15.26 4.67 20.55
CA LEU A 894 -14.31 4.83 19.45
C LEU A 894 -12.84 4.82 19.89
N ASN A 895 -12.54 4.38 21.12
CA ASN A 895 -11.19 4.38 21.72
C ASN A 895 -10.59 5.79 21.94
N ARG A 896 -11.43 6.83 21.94
CA ARG A 896 -11.01 8.20 22.33
C ARG A 896 -10.93 8.31 23.85
N LEU A 897 -9.87 8.94 24.35
CA LEU A 897 -9.60 9.11 25.78
C LEU A 897 -10.60 10.10 26.39
N THR A 898 -11.50 9.65 27.26
CA THR A 898 -12.50 10.50 27.92
C THR A 898 -12.11 10.94 29.33
N ALA A 899 -11.17 10.26 29.98
CA ALA A 899 -10.65 10.73 31.27
C ALA A 899 -9.24 10.24 31.57
N ALA A 900 -8.51 11.04 32.35
CA ALA A 900 -7.29 10.68 33.05
C ALA A 900 -7.45 11.13 34.52
N CYS A 901 -7.60 10.19 35.45
CA CYS A 901 -7.64 10.46 36.89
C CYS A 901 -6.30 10.10 37.53
N TYR A 902 -5.87 10.87 38.53
CA TYR A 902 -4.56 10.72 39.16
C TYR A 902 -4.66 10.39 40.66
N GLY A 903 -3.63 9.74 41.20
CA GLY A 903 -3.58 9.24 42.58
C GLY A 903 -4.48 8.02 42.85
N VAL A 904 -5.26 7.56 41.87
CA VAL A 904 -6.29 6.53 42.01
C VAL A 904 -6.03 5.30 41.13
N ASP A 905 -6.49 4.14 41.58
CA ASP A 905 -6.39 2.89 40.79
C ASP A 905 -7.45 2.76 39.70
N GLN A 906 -8.57 3.48 39.81
CA GLN A 906 -9.69 3.53 38.87
C GLN A 906 -10.22 4.96 38.76
N CYS A 907 -10.48 5.44 37.54
CA CYS A 907 -10.99 6.78 37.30
C CYS A 907 -12.52 6.85 37.54
N THR A 908 -12.94 7.58 38.57
CA THR A 908 -14.34 7.67 39.02
C THR A 908 -14.76 9.11 39.36
N ASP A 909 -16.04 9.34 39.68
CA ASP A 909 -16.55 10.65 40.11
C ASP A 909 -16.07 11.10 41.51
N ALA A 910 -15.44 10.20 42.28
CA ALA A 910 -14.78 10.54 43.54
C ALA A 910 -13.32 10.98 43.38
N ALA A 911 -12.76 10.98 42.15
CA ALA A 911 -11.39 11.43 41.91
C ALA A 911 -11.29 12.96 42.12
N ILE A 912 -10.30 13.38 42.92
CA ILE A 912 -10.06 14.81 43.25
C ILE A 912 -9.02 15.49 42.36
N ASP A 913 -8.22 14.71 41.62
CA ASP A 913 -7.28 15.18 40.60
C ASP A 913 -7.54 14.41 39.31
N TYR A 914 -7.93 15.12 38.26
CA TYR A 914 -8.36 14.54 37.00
C TYR A 914 -8.34 15.54 35.84
N ILE A 915 -8.38 14.99 34.63
CA ILE A 915 -8.80 15.65 33.40
C ILE A 915 -9.90 14.78 32.78
N ARG A 916 -10.98 15.38 32.28
CA ARG A 916 -12.02 14.70 31.49
C ARG A 916 -12.22 15.40 30.17
N TYR A 917 -12.59 14.65 29.13
CA TYR A 917 -12.70 15.14 27.76
C TYR A 917 -13.99 14.65 27.12
N ASP A 918 -14.77 15.58 26.56
CA ASP A 918 -15.83 15.25 25.60
C ASP A 918 -15.38 15.64 24.18
N TYR A 919 -15.96 14.97 23.19
CA TYR A 919 -15.67 15.18 21.77
C TYR A 919 -16.96 15.29 20.95
N ASP A 920 -16.94 16.06 19.86
CA ASP A 920 -17.98 15.96 18.83
C ASP A 920 -17.81 14.67 17.99
N ALA A 921 -18.72 14.44 17.04
CA ALA A 921 -18.68 13.25 16.17
C ALA A 921 -17.48 13.23 15.19
N ASN A 922 -16.75 14.35 15.08
CA ASN A 922 -15.53 14.51 14.28
C ASN A 922 -14.24 14.45 15.11
N GLY A 923 -14.32 14.21 16.43
CA GLY A 923 -13.14 14.14 17.30
C GLY A 923 -12.57 15.50 17.71
N ASN A 924 -13.29 16.60 17.49
CA ASN A 924 -12.93 17.88 18.11
C ASN A 924 -13.19 17.80 19.61
N ARG A 925 -12.19 18.15 20.41
CA ARG A 925 -12.24 18.11 21.88
C ARG A 925 -13.01 19.33 22.40
N THR A 926 -14.34 19.19 22.53
CA THR A 926 -15.30 20.26 22.84
C THR A 926 -15.30 20.67 24.32
N TRP A 927 -14.83 19.79 25.20
CA TRP A 927 -14.75 20.05 26.63
C TRP A 927 -13.47 19.47 27.25
N GLU A 928 -12.93 20.18 28.24
CA GLU A 928 -11.89 19.69 29.15
C GLU A 928 -12.24 20.08 30.59
N LYS A 929 -12.61 19.11 31.45
CA LYS A 929 -12.92 19.37 32.87
C LYS A 929 -11.74 19.05 33.78
N ARG A 930 -11.40 19.97 34.68
CA ARG A 930 -10.39 19.81 35.74
C ARG A 930 -10.92 20.34 37.09
N PRO A 931 -10.30 19.99 38.22
CA PRO A 931 -10.58 20.63 39.52
C PRO A 931 -10.36 22.16 39.52
N SER A 932 -9.47 22.66 38.67
CA SER A 932 -9.16 24.08 38.51
C SER A 932 -10.16 24.87 37.65
N GLY A 933 -11.12 24.20 37.01
CA GLY A 933 -12.10 24.80 36.10
C GLY A 933 -12.43 23.90 34.90
N SER A 934 -13.49 24.28 34.18
CA SER A 934 -13.91 23.63 32.93
C SER A 934 -13.53 24.51 31.75
N THR A 935 -12.80 23.98 30.77
CA THR A 935 -12.55 24.62 29.48
C THR A 935 -13.56 24.12 28.47
N TRP A 936 -14.31 25.03 27.85
CA TRP A 936 -15.24 24.76 26.76
C TRP A 936 -14.66 25.28 25.44
N SER A 937 -14.77 24.50 24.38
CA SER A 937 -14.12 24.74 23.09
C SER A 937 -15.12 24.70 21.94
N LEU A 938 -15.29 25.82 21.24
CA LEU A 938 -16.18 25.94 20.08
C LEU A 938 -15.39 25.72 18.79
N TYR A 939 -15.89 24.86 17.91
CA TYR A 939 -15.27 24.54 16.62
C TYR A 939 -16.18 24.94 15.46
N GLY A 940 -15.58 25.51 14.41
CA GLY A 940 -16.24 25.86 13.16
C GLY A 940 -16.45 24.65 12.22
N PRO A 941 -17.17 24.84 11.10
CA PRO A 941 -17.52 23.76 10.18
C PRO A 941 -16.30 23.05 9.55
N ALA A 942 -15.13 23.69 9.53
CA ALA A 942 -13.87 23.12 9.04
C ALA A 942 -13.01 22.42 10.12
N ASN A 943 -13.59 22.03 11.27
CA ASN A 943 -12.87 21.54 12.48
C ASN A 943 -11.92 22.58 13.11
N GLU A 944 -12.13 23.87 12.83
CA GLU A 944 -11.30 24.95 13.34
C GLU A 944 -11.73 25.36 14.75
N LEU A 945 -10.86 25.21 15.76
CA LEU A 945 -11.12 25.79 17.09
C LEU A 945 -11.25 27.32 16.95
N GLN A 946 -12.44 27.87 17.21
CA GLN A 946 -12.78 29.30 17.06
C GLN A 946 -12.69 30.09 18.36
N ALA A 947 -13.04 29.46 19.49
CA ALA A 947 -12.97 30.05 20.82
C ALA A 947 -12.76 28.97 21.89
N SER A 948 -12.06 29.30 22.97
CA SER A 948 -11.94 28.43 24.15
C SER A 948 -12.05 29.22 25.44
N ILE A 949 -12.90 28.78 26.37
CA ILE A 949 -13.26 29.53 27.58
C ILE A 949 -13.11 28.63 28.80
N THR A 950 -12.26 29.02 29.74
CA THR A 950 -12.10 28.32 31.04
C THR A 950 -12.86 29.06 32.14
N THR A 951 -13.83 28.39 32.79
CA THR A 951 -14.62 28.94 33.91
C THR A 951 -14.67 27.99 35.12
N PRO A 952 -14.71 28.50 36.36
CA PRO A 952 -15.02 27.71 37.54
C PRO A 952 -16.55 27.54 37.67
N GLY A 953 -17.17 26.74 36.79
CA GLY A 953 -18.62 26.53 36.84
C GLY A 953 -19.23 25.77 35.66
N ASN A 954 -20.54 25.99 35.48
CA ASN A 954 -21.35 25.44 34.40
C ASN A 954 -21.01 26.08 33.04
N TYR A 955 -21.58 25.51 31.97
CA TYR A 955 -21.49 26.04 30.60
C TYR A 955 -21.91 27.53 30.55
N PRO A 956 -21.05 28.45 30.08
CA PRO A 956 -21.44 29.85 29.90
C PRO A 956 -22.35 29.97 28.67
N LEU A 957 -23.60 30.41 28.88
CA LEU A 957 -24.60 30.55 27.81
C LEU A 957 -24.20 31.58 26.75
N ASP A 958 -23.50 32.65 27.17
CA ASP A 958 -22.84 33.61 26.30
C ASP A 958 -21.35 33.27 26.16
N VAL A 959 -20.76 33.55 24.99
CA VAL A 959 -19.33 33.34 24.71
C VAL A 959 -18.55 34.62 25.10
N PRO A 960 -17.88 34.70 26.28
CA PRO A 960 -17.05 35.85 26.64
C PRO A 960 -15.90 36.06 25.64
N ALA A 961 -15.70 37.32 25.26
CA ALA A 961 -14.88 37.73 24.11
C ALA A 961 -13.34 37.65 24.30
N THR A 962 -12.85 36.83 25.24
CA THR A 962 -11.46 36.94 25.75
C THR A 962 -10.43 36.02 25.11
N HIS A 963 -10.84 34.94 24.43
CA HIS A 963 -9.92 34.03 23.72
C HIS A 963 -10.54 33.56 22.40
N HIS A 964 -10.37 34.37 21.35
CA HIS A 964 -10.75 34.05 19.98
C HIS A 964 -9.54 33.63 19.14
N TYR A 965 -9.73 32.56 18.37
CA TYR A 965 -8.79 32.07 17.38
C TYR A 965 -9.25 32.52 16.00
N THR A 966 -8.31 32.91 15.14
CA THR A 966 -8.60 33.27 13.74
C THR A 966 -7.77 32.43 12.78
N TYR A 967 -8.27 32.25 11.56
CA TYR A 967 -7.62 31.49 10.50
C TYR A 967 -7.60 32.31 9.21
N ASP A 968 -6.72 31.97 8.26
CA ASP A 968 -6.84 32.47 6.89
C ASP A 968 -7.79 31.60 6.05
N ALA A 969 -8.03 32.02 4.81
CA ALA A 969 -8.88 31.27 3.89
C ALA A 969 -8.36 29.85 3.60
N ASP A 970 -7.06 29.58 3.76
CA ASP A 970 -6.46 28.27 3.45
C ASP A 970 -6.54 27.28 4.64
N GLY A 971 -6.90 27.75 5.85
CA GLY A 971 -6.93 26.93 7.06
C GLY A 971 -5.62 26.96 7.86
N ASN A 972 -4.91 28.09 7.83
CA ASN A 972 -3.78 28.33 8.73
C ASN A 972 -4.18 29.28 9.86
N ARG A 973 -3.87 28.97 11.12
CA ARG A 973 -4.22 29.82 12.26
C ARG A 973 -3.47 31.16 12.20
N THR A 974 -4.20 32.27 12.08
CA THR A 974 -3.66 33.65 12.04
C THR A 974 -3.61 34.30 13.44
N SER A 975 -4.36 33.79 14.42
CA SER A 975 -4.28 34.21 15.82
C SER A 975 -4.65 33.07 16.78
N ASP A 976 -3.99 33.00 17.93
CA ASP A 976 -4.40 32.22 19.12
C ASP A 976 -4.85 33.10 20.30
N GLY A 977 -5.04 34.40 20.07
CA GLY A 977 -5.39 35.40 21.08
C GLY A 977 -4.17 36.08 21.72
N ALA A 978 -3.07 35.35 21.92
CA ALA A 978 -1.81 35.89 22.48
C ALA A 978 -0.73 36.13 21.41
N THR A 979 -0.75 35.33 20.35
CA THR A 979 0.19 35.33 19.22
C THR A 979 -0.57 35.44 17.91
N THR A 980 -0.11 36.33 17.04
CA THR A 980 -0.56 36.42 15.64
C THR A 980 0.45 35.77 14.71
N TYR A 981 0.03 35.25 13.56
CA TYR A 981 0.85 34.48 12.62
C TYR A 981 0.60 34.89 11.16
N THR A 982 1.63 34.78 10.31
CA THR A 982 1.53 34.97 8.85
C THR A 982 2.01 33.74 8.10
N TRP A 983 1.44 33.44 6.93
CA TRP A 983 1.60 32.14 6.25
C TRP A 983 1.99 32.29 4.78
N SER A 984 2.84 31.37 4.31
CA SER A 984 3.25 31.24 2.90
C SER A 984 2.21 30.52 2.05
N ALA A 985 2.29 30.64 0.73
CA ALA A 985 1.57 29.78 -0.22
C ALA A 985 1.95 28.28 -0.16
N ALA A 986 2.97 27.92 0.63
CA ALA A 986 3.33 26.53 0.94
C ALA A 986 2.74 26.02 2.27
N GLY A 987 1.82 26.75 2.91
CA GLY A 987 1.22 26.37 4.19
C GLY A 987 2.20 26.38 5.37
N LYS A 988 3.26 27.20 5.30
CA LYS A 988 4.30 27.29 6.35
C LYS A 988 4.30 28.67 7.02
N PRO A 989 4.53 28.75 8.33
CA PRO A 989 4.49 30.04 9.03
C PRO A 989 5.72 30.84 8.62
N THR A 990 5.53 32.11 8.26
CA THR A 990 6.60 33.02 7.85
C THR A 990 7.00 33.94 8.99
N THR A 991 6.04 34.41 9.79
CA THR A 991 6.29 35.18 11.01
C THR A 991 5.26 34.86 12.09
N SER A 992 5.61 35.12 13.35
CA SER A 992 4.68 35.23 14.45
C SER A 992 4.98 36.48 15.28
N THR A 993 3.99 37.02 15.99
CA THR A 993 4.17 38.17 16.89
C THR A 993 3.39 37.94 18.19
N THR A 994 4.11 37.84 19.30
CA THR A 994 3.57 37.63 20.66
C THR A 994 3.95 38.84 21.52
N ALA A 995 2.99 39.49 22.17
CA ALA A 995 3.22 40.69 23.00
C ALA A 995 4.09 41.79 22.32
N GLY A 996 3.91 41.98 21.00
CA GLY A 996 4.69 42.92 20.17
C GLY A 996 6.08 42.43 19.73
N VAL A 997 6.58 41.32 20.28
CA VAL A 997 7.86 40.73 19.87
C VAL A 997 7.67 39.88 18.62
N LYS A 998 8.27 40.33 17.50
CA LYS A 998 8.19 39.64 16.21
C LYS A 998 9.28 38.56 16.07
N THR A 999 8.85 37.40 15.61
CA THR A 999 9.68 36.25 15.22
C THR A 999 9.46 35.94 13.74
N THR A 1000 10.53 35.58 13.02
CA THR A 1000 10.51 35.21 11.60
C THR A 1000 11.06 33.80 11.42
N TYR A 1001 10.52 33.03 10.48
CA TYR A 1001 10.87 31.63 10.24
C TYR A 1001 11.31 31.39 8.80
N THR A 1002 12.21 30.43 8.60
CA THR A 1002 12.56 29.89 7.27
C THR A 1002 12.35 28.39 7.24
N HIS A 1003 12.12 27.83 6.05
CA HIS A 1003 11.81 26.41 5.85
C HIS A 1003 12.64 25.84 4.69
N THR A 1004 12.95 24.55 4.74
CA THR A 1004 13.53 23.81 3.61
C THR A 1004 12.50 23.62 2.49
N GLY A 1005 12.95 23.28 1.29
CA GLY A 1005 12.07 22.86 0.19
C GLY A 1005 11.20 21.66 0.56
N ASP A 1006 11.74 20.73 1.37
CA ASP A 1006 11.00 19.62 2.00
C ASP A 1006 10.03 20.06 3.12
N GLY A 1007 9.76 21.37 3.29
CA GLY A 1007 8.73 21.92 4.18
C GLY A 1007 9.10 22.05 5.68
N ARG A 1008 10.32 21.69 6.07
CA ARG A 1008 10.75 21.55 7.48
C ARG A 1008 11.34 22.86 7.99
N ARG A 1009 11.12 23.23 9.26
CA ARG A 1009 11.63 24.50 9.82
C ARG A 1009 13.16 24.53 9.87
N ALA A 1010 13.78 25.46 9.15
CA ALA A 1010 15.23 25.59 9.09
C ALA A 1010 15.77 26.62 10.09
N THR A 1011 15.11 27.78 10.26
CA THR A 1011 15.50 28.78 11.26
C THR A 1011 14.31 29.42 11.99
N THR A 1012 14.60 29.95 13.18
CA THR A 1012 13.78 30.88 13.96
C THR A 1012 14.62 32.13 14.23
N SER A 1013 14.08 33.33 14.02
CA SER A 1013 14.80 34.60 14.17
C SER A 1013 13.90 35.63 14.87
N THR A 1014 14.22 35.99 16.12
CA THR A 1014 13.44 36.93 16.94
C THR A 1014 14.25 38.20 17.21
N THR A 1015 13.64 39.38 17.06
CA THR A 1015 14.37 40.66 17.15
C THR A 1015 15.07 40.81 18.51
N GLY A 1016 16.38 41.07 18.48
CA GLY A 1016 17.19 41.21 19.70
C GLY A 1016 17.52 39.91 20.44
N GLN A 1017 17.15 38.75 19.89
CA GLN A 1017 17.41 37.44 20.49
C GLN A 1017 18.30 36.55 19.60
N GLN A 1018 18.57 35.35 20.09
CA GLN A 1018 19.31 34.31 19.36
C GLN A 1018 18.52 33.81 18.14
N THR A 1019 19.20 33.15 17.21
CA THR A 1019 18.61 32.68 15.95
C THR A 1019 18.77 31.15 15.82
N PRO A 1020 17.92 30.34 16.48
CA PRO A 1020 17.94 28.89 16.34
C PRO A 1020 17.94 28.45 14.87
N ARG A 1021 18.88 27.56 14.53
CA ARG A 1021 18.96 26.86 13.24
C ARG A 1021 18.89 25.35 13.50
N TYR A 1022 18.00 24.66 12.80
CA TYR A 1022 17.71 23.24 13.02
C TYR A 1022 18.31 22.40 11.88
N LEU A 1023 19.26 21.52 12.20
CA LEU A 1023 19.68 20.48 11.27
C LEU A 1023 18.78 19.26 11.50
N TRP A 1024 17.87 19.03 10.57
CA TRP A 1024 17.08 17.79 10.50
C TRP A 1024 17.89 16.67 9.88
N ASP A 1025 17.53 15.42 10.17
CA ASP A 1025 17.95 14.31 9.33
C ASP A 1025 17.12 14.30 8.02
N PRO A 1026 17.76 14.28 6.84
CA PRO A 1026 17.11 13.97 5.57
C PRO A 1026 16.15 12.78 5.64
N LEU A 1027 16.59 11.67 6.29
CA LEU A 1027 15.85 10.42 6.46
C LEU A 1027 14.83 10.42 7.61
N SER A 1028 14.76 11.47 8.45
CA SER A 1028 14.07 11.37 9.74
C SER A 1028 13.71 12.72 10.44
N PRO A 1029 12.50 12.90 11.04
CA PRO A 1029 12.16 14.01 11.94
C PRO A 1029 13.00 14.10 13.23
N GLN A 1030 13.99 13.24 13.42
CA GLN A 1030 15.10 13.58 14.31
C GLN A 1030 15.71 14.93 13.88
N ILE A 1031 15.86 15.83 14.84
CA ILE A 1031 16.66 17.03 14.70
C ILE A 1031 18.03 16.65 15.26
N LEU A 1032 19.04 16.59 14.40
CA LEU A 1032 20.40 16.16 14.76
C LEU A 1032 21.13 17.24 15.59
N SER A 1033 20.84 18.52 15.34
CA SER A 1033 21.35 19.61 16.17
C SER A 1033 20.57 20.92 16.05
N THR A 1034 20.62 21.72 17.13
CA THR A 1034 20.26 23.13 17.16
C THR A 1034 21.54 23.99 17.27
N THR A 1035 21.67 25.01 16.43
CA THR A 1035 22.78 25.98 16.45
C THR A 1035 22.26 27.41 16.38
N GLY A 1036 23.14 28.42 16.49
CA GLY A 1036 22.73 29.84 16.54
C GLY A 1036 22.11 30.28 17.88
N VAL A 1037 22.26 29.44 18.91
CA VAL A 1037 21.91 29.67 20.32
C VAL A 1037 23.16 29.63 21.20
N SER A 1038 23.09 30.12 22.45
CA SER A 1038 24.24 30.18 23.38
C SER A 1038 24.80 28.82 23.80
N GLN A 1039 23.97 27.76 23.75
CA GLN A 1039 24.40 26.38 23.98
C GLN A 1039 24.00 25.54 22.75
N PRO A 1040 24.80 25.56 21.66
CA PRO A 1040 24.50 24.78 20.46
C PRO A 1040 24.50 23.29 20.84
N THR A 1041 23.36 22.64 20.65
CA THR A 1041 23.06 21.32 21.22
C THR A 1041 22.92 20.30 20.10
N ARG A 1042 23.57 19.15 20.26
CA ARG A 1042 23.40 17.97 19.42
C ARG A 1042 22.52 16.97 20.13
N TYR A 1043 21.69 16.25 19.38
CA TYR A 1043 20.82 15.22 19.91
C TYR A 1043 21.33 13.87 19.39
N LEU A 1044 21.59 12.93 20.30
CA LEU A 1044 22.30 11.69 20.03
C LEU A 1044 21.34 10.52 20.19
N TYR A 1045 21.31 9.66 19.18
CA TYR A 1045 20.26 8.68 18.99
C TYR A 1045 20.79 7.24 18.93
N GLY A 1046 19.91 6.32 19.29
CA GLY A 1046 20.03 4.88 19.04
C GLY A 1046 18.65 4.38 18.62
N SER A 1047 18.01 3.54 19.43
CA SER A 1047 16.60 3.14 19.26
C SER A 1047 15.59 4.24 19.65
N GLY A 1048 15.84 5.49 19.23
CA GLY A 1048 15.22 6.71 19.76
C GLY A 1048 16.25 7.66 20.38
N LEU A 1049 15.79 8.74 21.04
CA LEU A 1049 16.66 9.75 21.66
C LEU A 1049 17.32 9.20 22.94
N VAL A 1050 18.65 9.26 23.03
CA VAL A 1050 19.45 8.66 24.12
C VAL A 1050 20.24 9.70 24.93
N ALA A 1051 20.70 10.78 24.32
CA ALA A 1051 21.41 11.85 25.01
C ALA A 1051 21.30 13.19 24.26
N GLN A 1052 21.63 14.28 24.95
CA GLN A 1052 21.93 15.58 24.32
C GLN A 1052 23.37 16.01 24.66
N GLN A 1053 24.03 16.76 23.78
CA GLN A 1053 25.41 17.20 23.93
C GLN A 1053 25.57 18.68 23.58
N THR A 1054 25.90 19.49 24.58
CA THR A 1054 26.33 20.89 24.44
C THR A 1054 27.86 20.95 24.23
N PRO A 1055 28.51 22.12 24.08
CA PRO A 1055 29.96 22.23 24.09
C PRO A 1055 30.61 21.86 25.43
N THR A 1056 29.85 21.83 26.53
CA THR A 1056 30.35 21.65 27.90
C THR A 1056 29.96 20.31 28.54
N ALA A 1057 28.88 19.66 28.10
CA ALA A 1057 28.37 18.44 28.71
C ALA A 1057 27.67 17.51 27.69
N ARG A 1058 27.77 16.19 27.91
CA ARG A 1058 26.89 15.17 27.32
C ARG A 1058 25.95 14.68 28.42
N THR A 1059 24.67 15.00 28.33
CA THR A 1059 23.63 14.63 29.30
C THR A 1059 22.85 13.41 28.80
N PRO A 1060 22.89 12.25 29.47
CA PRO A 1060 22.04 11.12 29.12
C PRO A 1060 20.58 11.46 29.40
N LEU A 1061 19.68 10.93 28.56
CA LEU A 1061 18.23 11.10 28.69
C LEU A 1061 17.58 9.76 28.99
N ILE A 1062 16.51 9.79 29.78
CA ILE A 1062 15.61 8.66 30.00
C ILE A 1062 14.37 8.93 29.14
N THR A 1063 13.75 7.88 28.58
CA THR A 1063 12.53 8.02 27.78
C THR A 1063 11.48 6.99 28.20
N THR A 1064 10.21 7.32 28.02
CA THR A 1064 9.09 6.38 28.07
C THR A 1064 9.20 5.31 26.97
N ALA A 1065 8.18 4.46 26.81
CA ALA A 1065 8.04 3.63 25.60
C ALA A 1065 7.66 4.46 24.35
N ASN A 1066 6.97 5.60 24.51
CA ASN A 1066 6.55 6.50 23.41
C ASN A 1066 7.52 7.67 23.16
N GLY A 1067 8.79 7.55 23.56
CA GLY A 1067 9.84 8.54 23.29
C GLY A 1067 9.84 9.81 24.16
N SER A 1068 8.79 10.06 24.95
CA SER A 1068 8.68 11.22 25.84
C SER A 1068 9.82 11.26 26.86
N VAL A 1069 10.48 12.41 26.99
CA VAL A 1069 11.71 12.57 27.79
C VAL A 1069 11.40 12.65 29.28
N LEU A 1070 11.90 11.67 30.02
CA LEU A 1070 11.92 11.64 31.47
C LEU A 1070 13.29 12.15 31.94
N THR A 1071 13.32 13.03 32.94
CA THR A 1071 14.58 13.63 33.41
C THR A 1071 15.40 12.67 34.27
N ALA A 1072 16.73 12.80 34.20
CA ALA A 1072 17.70 11.86 34.77
C ALA A 1072 18.00 12.06 36.26
N THR A 1073 17.04 12.57 37.05
CA THR A 1073 17.26 13.00 38.44
C THR A 1073 16.25 12.43 39.44
N THR A 1074 16.70 12.22 40.68
CA THR A 1074 15.85 11.77 41.80
C THR A 1074 15.24 12.93 42.59
N THR A 1075 15.37 14.17 42.12
CA THR A 1075 14.95 15.41 42.79
C THR A 1075 13.63 15.90 42.21
N LYS A 1076 12.58 15.96 43.05
CA LYS A 1076 11.22 16.39 42.64
C LYS A 1076 11.14 17.67 41.80
N PRO A 1077 11.90 18.76 42.08
CA PRO A 1077 11.84 19.99 41.29
C PRO A 1077 12.17 19.81 39.80
N ASP A 1078 12.95 18.79 39.45
CA ASP A 1078 13.51 18.59 38.11
C ASP A 1078 12.76 17.51 37.31
N GLN A 1079 11.74 16.86 37.90
CA GLN A 1079 11.09 15.68 37.35
C GLN A 1079 10.04 16.03 36.29
N HIS A 1080 10.29 15.70 35.02
CA HIS A 1080 9.30 15.86 33.96
C HIS A 1080 8.25 14.74 34.01
N GLU A 1081 6.99 15.19 33.97
CA GLU A 1081 5.79 14.39 33.76
C GLU A 1081 4.91 15.09 32.72
N TYR A 1082 4.24 14.32 31.87
CA TYR A 1082 3.34 14.83 30.84
C TYR A 1082 1.90 14.38 31.08
N GLU A 1083 0.97 15.30 30.90
CA GLU A 1083 -0.43 14.99 30.66
C GLU A 1083 -0.59 14.25 29.33
N PRO A 1084 -1.73 13.58 29.05
CA PRO A 1084 -1.93 12.82 27.82
C PRO A 1084 -1.56 13.59 26.54
N TYR A 1085 -1.98 14.86 26.44
CA TYR A 1085 -1.71 15.76 25.30
C TYR A 1085 -0.38 16.55 25.42
N GLY A 1086 0.57 16.12 26.26
CA GLY A 1086 1.94 16.66 26.27
C GLY A 1086 2.15 17.98 27.02
N GLN A 1087 1.12 18.51 27.70
CA GLN A 1087 1.33 19.54 28.73
C GLN A 1087 2.22 18.99 29.86
N THR A 1088 3.00 19.85 30.51
CA THR A 1088 3.91 19.45 31.59
C THR A 1088 3.19 19.49 32.93
N ARG A 1089 2.90 18.33 33.53
CA ARG A 1089 2.13 18.20 34.79
C ARG A 1089 2.98 18.43 36.04
N ALA A 1090 4.24 17.99 36.00
CA ALA A 1090 5.23 18.19 37.06
C ALA A 1090 6.60 18.55 36.48
N GLY A 1091 7.43 19.23 37.29
CA GLY A 1091 8.77 19.66 36.95
C GLY A 1091 9.02 21.14 37.28
N PRO A 1092 10.08 21.76 36.73
CA PRO A 1092 10.45 23.15 37.03
C PRO A 1092 9.57 24.14 36.24
N THR A 1093 8.33 24.31 36.70
CA THR A 1093 7.29 25.15 36.06
C THR A 1093 7.60 26.65 35.98
N ASN A 1094 8.62 27.12 36.71
CA ASN A 1094 8.97 28.54 36.85
C ASN A 1094 10.32 28.94 36.22
N GLN A 1095 10.88 28.15 35.30
CA GLN A 1095 11.94 28.69 34.43
C GLN A 1095 11.31 29.59 33.35
N THR A 1096 11.86 30.79 33.19
CA THR A 1096 11.51 31.70 32.08
C THR A 1096 11.63 30.98 30.74
N PRO A 1097 10.75 31.24 29.75
CA PRO A 1097 10.76 30.53 28.47
C PRO A 1097 12.14 30.48 27.83
N SER A 1098 12.74 29.30 27.80
CA SER A 1098 14.09 29.11 27.26
C SER A 1098 14.10 29.47 25.78
N THR A 1099 14.96 30.42 25.41
CA THR A 1099 15.23 30.77 24.00
C THR A 1099 15.97 29.65 23.25
N SER A 1100 16.50 28.65 23.96
CA SER A 1100 17.04 27.41 23.42
C SER A 1100 15.98 26.29 23.50
N PRO A 1101 15.49 25.74 22.38
CA PRO A 1101 14.52 24.64 22.38
C PRO A 1101 15.06 23.35 23.02
N THR A 1102 14.22 22.65 23.77
CA THR A 1102 14.59 21.41 24.49
C THR A 1102 13.69 20.22 24.10
N PRO A 1103 14.21 18.99 24.06
CA PRO A 1103 13.39 17.79 23.87
C PRO A 1103 12.41 17.59 25.04
N GLY A 1104 11.19 17.15 24.75
CA GLY A 1104 10.17 16.92 25.76
C GLY A 1104 9.21 15.77 25.43
N TYR A 1105 7.91 16.08 25.36
CA TYR A 1105 6.87 15.13 24.96
C TYR A 1105 7.21 14.48 23.61
N ILE A 1106 7.07 13.16 23.54
CA ILE A 1106 7.45 12.26 22.42
C ILE A 1106 8.88 12.43 21.85
N GLY A 1107 9.76 13.21 22.52
CA GLY A 1107 11.08 13.58 22.02
C GLY A 1107 11.08 14.81 21.08
N GLY A 1108 9.92 15.41 20.81
CA GLY A 1108 9.80 16.65 20.04
C GLY A 1108 10.42 17.85 20.76
N LEU A 1109 10.93 18.84 20.01
CA LEU A 1109 11.50 20.05 20.60
C LEU A 1109 10.40 21.03 21.01
N LYS A 1110 10.36 21.37 22.30
CA LYS A 1110 9.49 22.41 22.87
C LYS A 1110 10.05 23.79 22.50
N LEU A 1111 9.20 24.63 21.93
CA LEU A 1111 9.51 25.99 21.48
C LEU A 1111 9.19 27.01 22.57
N ALA A 1112 9.73 28.23 22.44
CA ALA A 1112 9.44 29.35 23.34
C ALA A 1112 7.95 29.78 23.34
N THR A 1113 7.18 29.40 22.33
CA THR A 1113 5.70 29.53 22.27
C THR A 1113 4.95 28.51 23.11
N GLY A 1114 5.64 27.52 23.69
CA GLY A 1114 5.04 26.38 24.38
C GLY A 1114 4.61 25.22 23.45
N ASN A 1115 4.55 25.45 22.14
CA ASN A 1115 4.29 24.44 21.12
C ASN A 1115 5.44 23.42 21.01
N TYR A 1116 5.16 22.24 20.46
CA TYR A 1116 6.19 21.29 19.99
C TYR A 1116 6.35 21.39 18.46
N LEU A 1117 7.60 21.34 18.00
CA LEU A 1117 7.96 21.26 16.59
C LEU A 1117 7.97 19.78 16.15
N LEU A 1118 6.92 19.35 15.44
CA LEU A 1118 6.72 17.95 15.03
C LEU A 1118 6.77 17.88 13.50
N GLY A 1119 7.92 17.48 12.96
CA GLY A 1119 8.19 17.31 11.53
C GLY A 1119 7.83 18.50 10.64
N GLN A 1120 6.60 18.51 10.11
CA GLN A 1120 6.04 19.45 9.15
C GLN A 1120 5.13 20.53 9.75
N ARG A 1121 4.64 20.35 10.99
CA ARG A 1121 3.70 21.25 11.68
C ARG A 1121 4.19 21.68 13.08
N GLU A 1122 3.52 22.67 13.64
CA GLU A 1122 3.57 22.96 15.08
C GLU A 1122 2.34 22.38 15.78
N TYR A 1123 2.57 21.68 16.88
CA TYR A 1123 1.55 21.12 17.76
C TYR A 1123 1.41 21.94 19.04
N ASN A 1124 0.18 22.30 19.42
CA ASN A 1124 -0.09 23.03 20.65
C ASN A 1124 -0.63 22.07 21.74
N PRO A 1125 0.16 21.73 22.77
CA PRO A 1125 -0.23 20.73 23.77
C PRO A 1125 -1.39 21.18 24.68
N THR A 1126 -1.63 22.50 24.79
CA THR A 1126 -2.73 23.05 25.60
C THR A 1126 -4.09 22.81 24.93
N THR A 1127 -4.21 23.17 23.65
CA THR A 1127 -5.45 23.01 22.88
C THR A 1127 -5.61 21.58 22.35
N GLY A 1128 -4.53 20.81 22.26
CA GLY A 1128 -4.54 19.40 21.82
C GLY A 1128 -4.57 19.25 20.30
N ILE A 1129 -4.22 20.30 19.56
CA ILE A 1129 -4.38 20.41 18.09
C ILE A 1129 -3.18 21.09 17.42
N PHE A 1130 -3.07 20.90 16.10
CA PHE A 1130 -2.08 21.57 15.26
C PHE A 1130 -2.45 23.04 14.96
N LEU A 1131 -1.46 23.82 14.50
CA LEU A 1131 -1.63 25.22 14.08
C LEU A 1131 -2.14 25.39 12.63
N THR A 1132 -2.05 24.35 11.81
CA THR A 1132 -2.56 24.33 10.42
C THR A 1132 -3.41 23.10 10.18
N SER A 1133 -4.32 23.22 9.22
CA SER A 1133 -4.97 22.08 8.60
C SER A 1133 -3.95 21.08 8.07
N ASP A 1134 -4.29 19.79 8.12
CA ASP A 1134 -3.48 18.73 7.52
C ASP A 1134 -3.47 18.88 6.00
N GLN A 1135 -2.27 19.02 5.44
CA GLN A 1135 -2.08 19.24 4.02
C GLN A 1135 -2.15 17.93 3.20
N ALA A 1136 -1.97 16.77 3.86
CA ALA A 1136 -2.17 15.46 3.26
C ALA A 1136 -3.65 15.05 3.22
N GLY A 1137 -4.42 15.49 4.23
CA GLY A 1137 -5.87 15.31 4.29
C GLY A 1137 -6.32 14.22 5.24
N SER A 1138 -6.89 14.66 6.37
CA SER A 1138 -7.51 13.81 7.37
C SER A 1138 -8.92 14.32 7.70
N ALA A 1139 -9.82 13.43 8.12
CA ALA A 1139 -11.21 13.80 8.43
C ALA A 1139 -11.35 14.84 9.57
N ASN A 1140 -10.31 14.97 10.41
CA ASN A 1140 -10.12 16.11 11.29
C ASN A 1140 -8.72 16.73 11.10
N PRO A 1141 -8.59 17.77 10.25
CA PRO A 1141 -7.29 18.30 9.84
C PRO A 1141 -6.49 19.00 10.95
N TYR A 1142 -7.05 19.16 12.16
CA TYR A 1142 -6.37 19.78 13.29
C TYR A 1142 -6.13 18.84 14.48
N ALA A 1143 -6.88 17.73 14.59
CA ALA A 1143 -6.80 16.83 15.74
C ALA A 1143 -5.44 16.11 15.83
N TYR A 1144 -4.89 16.01 17.04
CA TYR A 1144 -3.73 15.18 17.32
C TYR A 1144 -4.17 13.78 17.77
N THR A 1145 -3.62 12.73 17.14
CA THR A 1145 -3.83 11.31 17.52
C THR A 1145 -5.29 10.84 17.55
N THR A 1146 -6.18 11.52 16.81
CA THR A 1146 -7.65 11.32 16.78
C THR A 1146 -8.37 11.21 18.14
N GLY A 1147 -7.72 11.64 19.23
CA GLY A 1147 -8.25 11.54 20.59
C GLY A 1147 -7.60 10.48 21.50
N ASN A 1148 -6.51 9.81 21.07
CA ASN A 1148 -5.83 8.81 21.91
C ASN A 1148 -4.29 9.00 21.96
N PRO A 1149 -3.80 10.09 22.59
CA PRO A 1149 -2.38 10.45 22.64
C PRO A 1149 -1.54 9.59 23.61
N LEU A 1150 -2.16 8.57 24.23
CA LEU A 1150 -1.50 7.55 25.05
C LEU A 1150 -1.20 6.28 24.25
N LYS A 1151 -1.86 6.09 23.11
CA LYS A 1151 -1.67 4.95 22.20
C LYS A 1151 -0.77 5.31 21.01
N THR A 1152 -1.05 6.42 20.31
CA THR A 1152 -0.30 6.85 19.12
C THR A 1152 0.47 8.16 19.33
N THR A 1153 1.34 8.50 18.38
CA THR A 1153 2.19 9.70 18.41
C THR A 1153 2.49 10.20 16.98
N ASP A 1154 2.07 11.42 16.63
CA ASP A 1154 2.50 12.04 15.36
C ASP A 1154 3.82 12.82 15.55
N LEU A 1155 4.94 12.22 15.11
CA LEU A 1155 6.24 12.88 15.03
C LEU A 1155 6.51 13.60 13.69
N GLN A 1156 5.66 13.39 12.67
CA GLN A 1156 5.82 13.95 11.34
C GLN A 1156 5.06 15.25 11.14
N GLY A 1157 4.04 15.54 11.96
CA GLY A 1157 3.16 16.69 11.73
C GLY A 1157 2.30 16.49 10.49
N LEU A 1158 1.80 15.27 10.26
CA LEU A 1158 0.97 14.85 9.11
C LEU A 1158 -0.08 13.84 9.60
N ASP A 1159 -0.95 13.32 8.72
CA ASP A 1159 -2.08 12.48 9.16
C ASP A 1159 -1.64 11.25 9.97
N ASP A 1160 -2.35 10.98 11.08
CA ASP A 1160 -2.07 9.85 11.95
C ASP A 1160 -2.78 8.60 11.43
N ILE A 1161 -1.99 7.59 11.08
CA ILE A 1161 -2.43 6.41 10.32
C ILE A 1161 -3.35 5.45 11.13
N GLU A 1162 -3.60 5.73 12.42
CA GLU A 1162 -4.71 5.10 13.17
C GLU A 1162 -6.07 5.83 13.07
N GLY A 1163 -6.16 7.02 12.45
CA GLY A 1163 -7.41 7.79 12.34
C GLY A 1163 -8.44 7.28 11.32
N THR A 1164 -8.17 6.14 10.71
CA THR A 1164 -8.61 5.67 9.38
C THR A 1164 -10.05 5.15 9.27
N LEU A 1165 -10.85 5.22 10.33
CA LEU A 1165 -12.28 4.88 10.29
C LEU A 1165 -13.21 6.10 10.38
N THR A 1166 -12.67 7.33 10.39
CA THR A 1166 -13.45 8.56 10.67
C THR A 1166 -14.33 9.06 9.51
N ASP A 1167 -14.01 8.73 8.25
CA ASP A 1167 -14.82 9.06 7.07
C ASP A 1167 -14.99 7.87 6.09
N VAL A 1168 -16.07 7.90 5.30
CA VAL A 1168 -16.48 6.87 4.33
C VAL A 1168 -15.42 6.66 3.24
N SER A 1169 -14.67 7.71 2.86
CA SER A 1169 -13.61 7.62 1.84
C SER A 1169 -12.49 6.66 2.25
N HIS A 1170 -12.00 6.74 3.49
CA HIS A 1170 -10.92 5.89 4.03
C HIS A 1170 -11.38 4.44 4.25
N ILE A 1171 -12.66 4.23 4.59
CA ILE A 1171 -13.24 2.91 4.92
C ILE A 1171 -13.22 1.94 3.71
N SER A 1172 -13.24 2.46 2.49
CA SER A 1172 -13.11 1.64 1.27
C SER A 1172 -11.80 0.83 1.21
N GLY A 1173 -10.73 1.33 1.85
CA GLY A 1173 -9.49 0.58 2.07
C GLY A 1173 -9.65 -0.48 3.17
N TYR A 1174 -10.18 -0.09 4.33
CA TYR A 1174 -10.18 -0.90 5.56
C TYR A 1174 -11.07 -2.15 5.54
N ILE A 1175 -12.07 -2.22 4.65
CA ILE A 1175 -12.84 -3.47 4.44
C ILE A 1175 -11.93 -4.62 3.94
N SER A 1176 -10.76 -4.30 3.37
CA SER A 1176 -9.75 -5.29 2.98
C SER A 1176 -8.93 -5.87 4.14
N THR A 1177 -9.04 -5.28 5.34
CA THR A 1177 -7.98 -5.31 6.37
C THR A 1177 -8.56 -5.66 7.74
N ALA A 1178 -9.73 -5.14 8.10
CA ALA A 1178 -10.47 -5.54 9.30
C ALA A 1178 -10.84 -7.04 9.29
N ALA A 1179 -10.95 -7.64 8.11
CA ALA A 1179 -11.15 -9.08 7.92
C ALA A 1179 -9.92 -9.95 8.26
N LEU A 1180 -8.72 -9.37 8.38
CA LEU A 1180 -7.46 -10.08 8.57
C LEU A 1180 -6.50 -9.30 9.49
N GLY A 1181 -6.32 -9.78 10.73
CA GLY A 1181 -4.93 -9.96 11.18
C GLY A 1181 -4.53 -9.53 12.59
N GLY A 1182 -5.29 -8.70 13.30
CA GLY A 1182 -4.85 -8.08 14.57
C GLY A 1182 -4.38 -9.06 15.68
N ALA A 1183 -4.79 -10.32 15.61
CA ALA A 1183 -4.57 -11.34 16.62
C ALA A 1183 -3.59 -12.47 16.20
N VAL A 1184 -3.84 -13.15 15.07
CA VAL A 1184 -3.21 -14.45 14.67
C VAL A 1184 -1.71 -14.38 14.39
N ILE A 1185 -1.18 -13.19 14.30
CA ILE A 1185 -0.17 -12.90 13.29
C ILE A 1185 1.03 -12.13 13.86
N CYS A 1186 0.83 -11.43 14.97
CA CYS A 1186 1.92 -10.85 15.78
C CYS A 1186 2.97 -11.90 16.22
N THR A 1187 2.51 -13.14 16.23
CA THR A 1187 3.21 -14.36 16.55
C THR A 1187 4.20 -14.81 15.46
N VAL A 1188 3.95 -14.47 14.19
CA VAL A 1188 4.81 -14.82 13.04
C VAL A 1188 6.01 -13.88 12.96
N ALA A 1189 5.76 -12.57 13.03
CA ALA A 1189 6.75 -11.51 12.79
C ALA A 1189 8.09 -11.72 13.53
N ARG A 1190 8.01 -12.03 14.83
CA ARG A 1190 9.16 -12.08 15.74
C ARG A 1190 10.14 -13.25 15.49
N ALA A 1191 9.86 -14.11 14.51
CA ALA A 1191 10.78 -15.14 14.00
C ALA A 1191 11.07 -15.04 12.47
N CYS A 1192 10.59 -13.99 11.80
CA CYS A 1192 10.56 -13.91 10.33
C CYS A 1192 11.23 -12.65 9.75
N ALA A 1193 11.30 -11.57 10.52
CA ALA A 1193 12.15 -10.39 10.26
C ALA A 1193 13.57 -10.66 9.68
N PRO A 1194 14.27 -11.77 9.99
CA PRO A 1194 15.65 -11.98 9.56
C PRO A 1194 15.81 -12.93 8.36
N ALA A 1195 14.74 -13.13 7.59
CA ALA A 1195 14.65 -14.08 6.48
C ALA A 1195 14.78 -13.47 5.08
N ILE A 1196 14.86 -12.13 5.02
CA ILE A 1196 14.40 -11.32 3.88
C ILE A 1196 15.53 -10.38 3.41
N PRO A 1197 16.72 -10.90 3.06
CA PRO A 1197 17.49 -10.27 1.95
C PRO A 1197 17.57 -11.01 0.63
N ILE A 1198 16.86 -12.13 0.49
CA ILE A 1198 17.50 -13.28 -0.15
C ILE A 1198 16.96 -13.57 -1.54
N LEU A 1199 15.68 -13.32 -1.76
CA LEU A 1199 15.07 -13.51 -3.07
C LEU A 1199 15.05 -12.19 -3.94
N LEU A 1200 15.01 -10.93 -3.42
CA LEU A 1200 15.17 -9.66 -4.22
C LEU A 1200 16.67 -9.34 -4.30
N GLN A 1201 17.43 -10.32 -4.73
CA GLN A 1201 18.41 -10.02 -5.76
C GLN A 1201 18.07 -10.85 -7.03
N SER A 1202 16.80 -11.25 -7.20
CA SER A 1202 16.22 -11.56 -8.52
C SER A 1202 16.27 -10.32 -9.42
N PRO A 1203 15.95 -10.40 -10.73
CA PRO A 1203 15.88 -9.23 -11.56
C PRO A 1203 14.67 -8.37 -11.18
N GLN A 1204 14.87 -7.49 -10.18
CA GLN A 1204 14.42 -6.09 -10.22
C GLN A 1204 15.12 -5.42 -11.38
N PRO A 1205 14.35 -5.12 -12.44
CA PRO A 1205 14.88 -4.51 -13.63
C PRO A 1205 14.16 -3.17 -13.87
N PRO A 1206 14.87 -2.04 -13.74
CA PRO A 1206 14.25 -0.75 -13.61
C PRO A 1206 13.17 -0.44 -14.67
N ALA A 1207 12.09 0.20 -14.20
CA ALA A 1207 10.74 0.39 -14.78
C ALA A 1207 10.53 1.66 -15.64
#